data_AF-A0A0H3D6P6-F1
#
_entry.id   AF-A0A0H3D6P6-F1
#
_cell.length_a   1.000
_cell.length_b   1.000
_cell.length_c   1.000
_cell.angle_alpha   90.00
_cell.angle_beta   90.00
_cell.angle_gamma   90.00
#
_symmetry.space_group_name_H-M   'P 1'
#
loop_
_entity.id
_entity.type
_entity.pdbx_description
1 polymer ?
#
loop_
_entity_poly.entity_id
_entity_poly.type
_entity_poly.pdbx_seq_one_letter_code
_entity_poly.pdbx_strand_id
1 'polypeptide(L)'
;MFAVLLAGAAGVAGLAPPSAAAAVPSPTVTLPTGDRVTVGTTPDGRDTFEVQPAAAKGMARALVHLRLGGRDYEVPGTALPYLGRGLDLSLFDVKALLAGARVPVDTATFGAALAEQFKEDSARGRFGGQGLFAGGVRYALQGAPKRQAVRPRSVMRTVSLDATDIAGKPADTGIAFLYNTDDGDTLAPDENFNYFFGGTAKFSVPDGNYSALGVFWTSDTDGNPTELRFSAQPEFAVRGDATVRVDAKRATSKLTWVTPRPALLDDTGFLFRRAAKTGPALLVDFDAGPGVPISVSPTGAPVRTGALQTYPYSRLVSPPGPGTPYEYVLQKASVGVIPQQRYVVTAKDVAAVDATYFSEYSSLGLRQRSGMFTFEDVSGHPSHPIQLPRKQTEYVSAAPDLAWFGGFSKYVLPGPFPGWAGGQYESFHTYQGGSSVTEDWNRFPLHPAGAVALLPLTDGRAYTLPGATRAGDLVRIAITPFSDNQPGHTGFGFYGEPRDTITGSYRFTQDGTTLAEGSPRGAFAAEFDQEVAPGPSTLGLTIDAGRTGPMYRQSTATHTEWTWPSRHVEGVTLPPTLYCARGADGPDRECAVEPLLTLGYAVGGLRPDGSTVSGPQGLDLTVGHLQRSTRSPVTAATVQYSTDGTTWQDATVTARGDGVFHAGFTATTETFRGTDVSVRVTAADAAGATIAETITAAYHVYVS
;
A
#
# COMPACT_ATOMS: atom_id res chain seq x y z
N MET A 1 -11.00 -6.87 -73.92
CA MET A 1 -9.63 -6.30 -73.95
C MET A 1 -9.72 -4.86 -73.44
N PHE A 2 -8.79 -4.46 -72.57
CA PHE A 2 -8.58 -3.09 -72.03
C PHE A 2 -9.76 -2.33 -71.39
N ALA A 3 -9.64 -2.12 -70.07
CA ALA A 3 -10.11 -0.96 -69.31
C ALA A 3 -9.25 -0.93 -68.02
N VAL A 4 -8.12 -0.22 -68.01
CA VAL A 4 -7.96 1.15 -67.47
C VAL A 4 -8.26 1.22 -65.96
N LEU A 5 -7.19 1.27 -65.15
CA LEU A 5 -7.28 1.64 -63.73
C LEU A 5 -7.52 3.16 -63.59
N LEU A 6 -8.36 3.53 -62.65
CA LEU A 6 -8.44 4.88 -62.08
C LEU A 6 -8.42 4.76 -60.55
N ALA A 7 -7.60 5.58 -59.90
CA ALA A 7 -7.37 5.53 -58.47
C ALA A 7 -8.56 6.08 -57.67
N GLY A 8 -8.95 5.38 -56.60
CA GLY A 8 -9.92 5.85 -55.61
C GLY A 8 -9.23 6.19 -54.29
N ALA A 9 -9.60 7.33 -53.69
CA ALA A 9 -9.00 7.82 -52.45
C ALA A 9 -9.22 6.85 -51.27
N ALA A 10 -8.14 6.58 -50.52
CA ALA A 10 -8.23 5.92 -49.23
C ALA A 10 -8.75 6.91 -48.18
N GLY A 11 -9.98 6.70 -47.69
CA GLY A 11 -10.53 7.46 -46.59
C GLY A 11 -9.78 7.14 -45.30
N VAL A 12 -9.26 8.17 -44.62
CA VAL A 12 -8.67 8.04 -43.29
C VAL A 12 -9.81 7.81 -42.30
N ALA A 13 -10.08 6.55 -41.96
CA ALA A 13 -11.00 6.22 -40.89
C ALA A 13 -10.39 6.70 -39.56
N GLY A 14 -11.07 7.65 -38.91
CA GLY A 14 -10.62 8.19 -37.62
C GLY A 14 -10.51 7.08 -36.58
N LEU A 15 -9.32 6.92 -36.00
CA LEU A 15 -9.16 6.15 -34.78
C LEU A 15 -9.97 6.86 -33.69
N ALA A 16 -10.99 6.18 -33.16
CA ALA A 16 -11.68 6.66 -31.97
C ALA A 16 -10.63 6.75 -30.84
N PRO A 17 -10.59 7.86 -30.08
CA PRO A 17 -9.66 7.98 -28.97
C PRO A 17 -9.92 6.85 -27.96
N PRO A 18 -8.86 6.28 -27.35
CA PRO A 18 -9.03 5.25 -26.34
C PRO A 18 -9.87 5.80 -25.18
N SER A 19 -10.81 4.98 -24.69
CA SER A 19 -11.65 5.30 -23.55
C SER A 19 -10.80 5.73 -22.36
N ALA A 20 -11.22 6.79 -21.67
CA ALA A 20 -10.60 7.27 -20.44
C ALA A 20 -10.34 6.11 -19.46
N ALA A 21 -9.08 5.94 -19.07
CA ALA A 21 -8.70 5.09 -17.95
C ALA A 21 -8.88 5.92 -16.68
N ALA A 22 -10.02 5.78 -16.01
CA ALA A 22 -10.18 6.31 -14.67
C ALA A 22 -9.15 5.66 -13.73
N ALA A 23 -8.60 6.41 -12.77
CA ALA A 23 -7.85 5.87 -11.65
C ALA A 23 -8.67 4.75 -11.02
N VAL A 24 -8.23 3.52 -11.25
CA VAL A 24 -8.89 2.33 -10.73
C VAL A 24 -8.79 2.42 -9.21
N PRO A 25 -9.91 2.48 -8.48
CA PRO A 25 -9.83 2.41 -7.03
C PRO A 25 -9.19 1.07 -6.67
N SER A 26 -8.07 1.09 -5.92
CA SER A 26 -7.26 -0.08 -5.58
C SER A 26 -8.15 -1.26 -5.21
N PRO A 27 -8.30 -2.27 -6.08
CA PRO A 27 -9.42 -3.17 -5.95
C PRO A 27 -9.19 -4.11 -4.75
N THR A 28 -10.18 -4.15 -3.88
CA THR A 28 -10.18 -4.97 -2.66
C THR A 28 -10.98 -6.23 -2.89
N VAL A 29 -10.46 -7.35 -2.41
CA VAL A 29 -11.13 -8.65 -2.46
C VAL A 29 -11.21 -9.31 -1.09
N THR A 30 -12.23 -10.14 -0.90
CA THR A 30 -12.44 -10.93 0.32
C THR A 30 -12.19 -12.40 0.04
N LEU A 31 -11.33 -13.01 0.84
CA LEU A 31 -10.96 -14.41 0.77
C LEU A 31 -12.09 -15.31 1.34
N PRO A 32 -12.08 -16.63 1.07
CA PRO A 32 -13.07 -17.58 1.60
C PRO A 32 -13.24 -17.54 3.13
N THR A 33 -12.21 -17.13 3.84
CA THR A 33 -12.12 -17.03 5.30
C THR A 33 -12.56 -15.68 5.87
N GLY A 34 -12.86 -14.70 5.01
CA GLY A 34 -13.28 -13.35 5.38
C GLY A 34 -12.14 -12.31 5.40
N ASP A 35 -10.88 -12.74 5.33
CA ASP A 35 -9.72 -11.85 5.24
C ASP A 35 -9.75 -11.02 3.96
N ARG A 36 -9.12 -9.85 3.98
CA ARG A 36 -9.17 -8.88 2.87
C ARG A 36 -7.80 -8.61 2.31
N VAL A 37 -7.77 -8.44 1.00
CA VAL A 37 -6.58 -8.04 0.26
C VAL A 37 -6.96 -6.88 -0.64
N THR A 38 -6.45 -5.69 -0.33
CA THR A 38 -6.49 -4.53 -1.22
C THR A 38 -5.22 -4.54 -2.06
N VAL A 39 -5.36 -4.63 -3.37
CA VAL A 39 -4.21 -4.55 -4.28
C VAL A 39 -4.10 -3.13 -4.80
N GLY A 40 -3.10 -2.40 -4.31
CA GLY A 40 -2.54 -1.26 -5.03
C GLY A 40 -1.65 -1.76 -6.17
N THR A 41 -1.45 -0.93 -7.18
CA THR A 41 -0.33 -1.12 -8.11
C THR A 41 0.60 0.05 -7.89
N THR A 42 1.86 -0.23 -7.53
CA THR A 42 2.89 0.81 -7.55
C THR A 42 2.93 1.43 -8.95
N PRO A 43 3.34 2.69 -9.07
CA PRO A 43 3.38 3.30 -10.38
C PRO A 43 4.36 2.60 -11.35
N ASP A 44 5.40 1.92 -10.86
CA ASP A 44 6.32 1.10 -11.69
C ASP A 44 5.75 -0.24 -12.18
N GLY A 45 4.58 -0.61 -11.68
CA GLY A 45 3.83 -1.78 -12.13
C GLY A 45 4.02 -3.04 -11.30
N ARG A 46 4.85 -2.99 -10.25
CA ARG A 46 4.79 -3.95 -9.16
C ARG A 46 3.50 -3.79 -8.37
N ASP A 47 2.93 -4.89 -7.91
CA ASP A 47 1.73 -4.86 -7.08
C ASP A 47 2.10 -4.56 -5.61
N THR A 48 1.27 -3.77 -4.93
CA THR A 48 1.37 -3.56 -3.48
C THR A 48 0.12 -4.09 -2.79
N PHE A 49 0.31 -4.72 -1.64
CA PHE A 49 -0.77 -5.38 -0.94
C PHE A 49 -1.02 -4.68 0.40
N GLU A 50 -2.28 -4.41 0.72
CA GLU A 50 -2.71 -4.22 2.09
C GLU A 50 -3.56 -5.41 2.48
N VAL A 51 -3.13 -6.14 3.50
CA VAL A 51 -3.86 -7.31 4.01
C VAL A 51 -4.50 -6.94 5.33
N GLN A 52 -5.82 -7.07 5.42
CA GLN A 52 -6.58 -6.91 6.66
C GLN A 52 -7.13 -8.27 7.08
N PRO A 53 -6.56 -8.90 8.12
CA PRO A 53 -7.01 -10.19 8.64
C PRO A 53 -8.42 -10.09 9.23
N ALA A 54 -9.24 -11.11 9.06
CA ALA A 54 -10.58 -11.19 9.64
C ALA A 54 -10.57 -11.58 11.12
N ALA A 55 -9.63 -12.43 11.52
CA ALA A 55 -9.44 -12.81 12.92
C ALA A 55 -8.43 -11.89 13.62
N ALA A 56 -8.77 -11.45 14.84
CA ALA A 56 -7.88 -10.59 15.63
C ALA A 56 -6.73 -11.35 16.34
N LYS A 57 -6.81 -12.69 16.43
CA LYS A 57 -5.84 -13.54 17.15
C LYS A 57 -5.93 -15.01 16.71
N GLY A 58 -4.99 -15.83 17.21
CA GLY A 58 -4.97 -17.27 16.97
C GLY A 58 -4.51 -17.63 15.56
N MET A 59 -4.60 -18.91 15.19
CA MET A 59 -4.08 -19.38 13.89
C MET A 59 -4.81 -18.76 12.68
N ALA A 60 -6.05 -18.29 12.87
CA ALA A 60 -6.82 -17.61 11.82
C ALA A 60 -6.33 -16.16 11.55
N ARG A 61 -5.53 -15.57 12.44
CA ARG A 61 -4.87 -14.26 12.22
C ARG A 61 -3.56 -14.42 11.45
N ALA A 62 -2.88 -15.56 11.59
CA ALA A 62 -1.66 -15.85 10.85
C ALA A 62 -1.94 -15.97 9.34
N LEU A 63 -1.03 -15.45 8.52
CA LEU A 63 -1.17 -15.36 7.08
C LEU A 63 0.14 -15.74 6.39
N VAL A 64 0.02 -16.28 5.17
CA VAL A 64 1.17 -16.66 4.35
C VAL A 64 0.95 -16.19 2.93
N HIS A 65 1.76 -15.22 2.53
CA HIS A 65 1.80 -14.73 1.17
C HIS A 65 2.70 -15.63 0.32
N LEU A 66 2.15 -16.15 -0.77
CA LEU A 66 2.84 -17.07 -1.69
C LEU A 66 2.86 -16.46 -3.09
N ARG A 67 4.06 -16.33 -3.69
CA ARG A 67 4.19 -16.12 -5.14
C ARG A 67 4.69 -17.41 -5.79
N LEU A 68 3.84 -18.01 -6.62
CA LEU A 68 4.06 -19.30 -7.27
C LEU A 68 3.70 -19.20 -8.76
N GLY A 69 4.65 -19.49 -9.66
CA GLY A 69 4.43 -19.34 -11.11
C GLY A 69 4.00 -17.93 -11.52
N GLY A 70 4.50 -16.90 -10.83
CA GLY A 70 4.15 -15.49 -11.07
C GLY A 70 2.76 -15.06 -10.58
N ARG A 71 2.03 -15.93 -9.87
CA ARG A 71 0.70 -15.64 -9.29
C ARG A 71 0.81 -15.45 -7.78
N ASP A 72 0.05 -14.49 -7.27
CA ASP A 72 0.04 -14.10 -5.86
C ASP A 72 -1.17 -14.73 -5.14
N TYR A 73 -0.89 -15.42 -4.03
CA TYR A 73 -1.89 -16.08 -3.20
C TYR A 73 -1.72 -15.65 -1.75
N GLU A 74 -2.84 -15.36 -1.09
CA GLU A 74 -2.86 -14.98 0.32
C GLU A 74 -3.55 -16.08 1.12
N VAL A 75 -2.80 -16.87 1.90
CA VAL A 75 -3.32 -18.10 2.51
C VAL A 75 -3.34 -18.01 4.05
N PRO A 76 -4.53 -18.03 4.67
CA PRO A 76 -4.67 -18.08 6.13
C PRO A 76 -4.03 -19.32 6.75
N GLY A 77 -3.47 -19.14 7.95
CA GLY A 77 -2.83 -20.21 8.73
C GLY A 77 -3.71 -21.44 8.95
N THR A 78 -5.01 -21.26 9.14
CA THR A 78 -5.99 -22.34 9.28
C THR A 78 -6.30 -23.08 7.98
N ALA A 79 -6.15 -22.44 6.82
CA ALA A 79 -6.41 -23.05 5.51
C ALA A 79 -5.23 -23.88 4.98
N LEU A 80 -4.01 -23.48 5.35
CA LEU A 80 -2.75 -24.04 4.89
C LEU A 80 -2.66 -25.58 4.90
N PRO A 81 -3.01 -26.31 5.98
CA PRO A 81 -2.91 -27.78 6.01
C PRO A 81 -3.89 -28.51 5.07
N TYR A 82 -4.92 -27.80 4.60
CA TYR A 82 -6.04 -28.35 3.83
C TYR A 82 -5.93 -28.18 2.32
N LEU A 83 -4.98 -27.39 1.78
CA LEU A 83 -4.82 -27.31 0.33
C LEU A 83 -4.45 -28.70 -0.23
N GLY A 84 -5.04 -29.10 -1.35
CA GLY A 84 -4.97 -30.46 -1.87
C GLY A 84 -5.72 -31.53 -1.06
N ARG A 85 -6.19 -31.22 0.16
CA ARG A 85 -6.93 -32.13 1.07
C ARG A 85 -8.40 -31.75 1.31
N GLY A 86 -8.92 -30.82 0.52
CA GLY A 86 -10.29 -30.33 0.67
C GLY A 86 -10.42 -28.86 0.26
N LEU A 87 -9.34 -28.09 0.36
CA LEU A 87 -9.21 -26.79 -0.29
C LEU A 87 -8.35 -26.92 -1.55
N ASP A 88 -8.59 -26.06 -2.53
CA ASP A 88 -7.74 -25.86 -3.69
C ASP A 88 -7.06 -24.50 -3.58
N LEU A 89 -5.79 -24.39 -3.99
CA LEU A 89 -5.03 -23.14 -3.88
C LEU A 89 -5.70 -21.99 -4.65
N SER A 90 -6.45 -22.27 -5.72
CA SER A 90 -7.19 -21.25 -6.47
C SER A 90 -8.10 -20.39 -5.60
N LEU A 91 -8.64 -20.93 -4.50
CA LEU A 91 -9.49 -20.20 -3.56
C LEU A 91 -8.84 -18.94 -2.96
N PHE A 92 -7.52 -18.87 -3.00
CA PHE A 92 -6.70 -17.82 -2.39
C PHE A 92 -5.96 -16.98 -3.44
N ASP A 93 -6.22 -17.19 -4.73
CA ASP A 93 -5.61 -16.45 -5.84
C ASP A 93 -6.18 -15.04 -5.93
N VAL A 94 -5.40 -14.06 -5.47
CA VAL A 94 -5.88 -12.68 -5.30
C VAL A 94 -6.33 -12.09 -6.63
N LYS A 95 -5.53 -12.27 -7.71
CA LYS A 95 -5.84 -11.70 -9.02
C LYS A 95 -7.02 -12.38 -9.71
N ALA A 96 -7.20 -13.68 -9.55
CA ALA A 96 -8.38 -14.38 -10.07
C ALA A 96 -9.67 -13.93 -9.36
N LEU A 97 -9.62 -13.73 -8.05
CA LEU A 97 -10.75 -13.21 -7.27
C LEU A 97 -11.08 -11.76 -7.67
N LEU A 98 -10.08 -10.89 -7.83
CA LEU A 98 -10.24 -9.51 -8.33
C LEU A 98 -10.84 -9.45 -9.74
N ALA A 99 -10.52 -10.44 -10.59
CA ALA A 99 -11.12 -10.62 -11.90
C ALA A 99 -12.57 -11.19 -11.86
N GLY A 100 -13.16 -11.33 -10.67
CA GLY A 100 -14.57 -11.73 -10.48
C GLY A 100 -14.81 -13.23 -10.37
N ALA A 101 -13.77 -14.05 -10.13
CA ALA A 101 -13.96 -15.47 -9.89
C ALA A 101 -14.76 -15.74 -8.59
N ARG A 102 -15.67 -16.72 -8.64
CA ARG A 102 -16.62 -16.96 -7.53
C ARG A 102 -16.12 -18.00 -6.54
N VAL A 103 -16.07 -17.60 -5.28
CA VAL A 103 -15.84 -18.49 -4.13
C VAL A 103 -17.10 -19.36 -3.89
N PRO A 104 -16.98 -20.68 -3.68
CA PRO A 104 -18.13 -21.59 -3.52
C PRO A 104 -18.62 -21.72 -2.07
N VAL A 105 -18.34 -20.75 -1.20
CA VAL A 105 -18.70 -20.76 0.23
C VAL A 105 -19.22 -19.40 0.68
N ASP A 106 -19.93 -19.36 1.82
CA ASP A 106 -20.25 -18.10 2.50
C ASP A 106 -19.02 -17.60 3.28
N THR A 107 -18.45 -16.49 2.81
CA THR A 107 -17.26 -15.86 3.40
C THR A 107 -17.49 -15.33 4.81
N ALA A 108 -18.75 -15.11 5.23
CA ALA A 108 -19.06 -14.64 6.57
C ALA A 108 -19.02 -15.73 7.65
N THR A 109 -19.12 -17.00 7.26
CA THR A 109 -19.20 -18.14 8.21
C THR A 109 -18.11 -19.19 8.01
N PHE A 110 -17.59 -19.35 6.79
CA PHE A 110 -16.62 -20.41 6.47
C PHE A 110 -15.30 -20.28 7.22
N GLY A 111 -14.78 -19.06 7.42
CA GLY A 111 -13.53 -18.83 8.17
C GLY A 111 -13.59 -19.33 9.61
N ALA A 112 -14.71 -19.10 10.30
CA ALA A 112 -14.93 -19.58 11.66
C ALA A 112 -15.06 -21.11 11.70
N ALA A 113 -15.83 -21.70 10.77
CA ALA A 113 -15.95 -23.15 10.67
C ALA A 113 -14.61 -23.85 10.37
N LEU A 114 -13.77 -23.24 9.53
CA LEU A 114 -12.43 -23.74 9.21
C LEU A 114 -11.47 -23.64 10.40
N ALA A 115 -11.60 -22.61 11.23
CA ALA A 115 -10.82 -22.48 12.47
C ALA A 115 -11.17 -23.56 13.51
N GLU A 116 -12.44 -23.88 13.68
CA GLU A 116 -12.87 -25.01 14.53
C GLU A 116 -12.37 -26.35 13.96
N GLN A 117 -12.52 -26.59 12.64
CA GLN A 117 -11.97 -27.79 11.99
C GLN A 117 -10.46 -27.91 12.19
N PHE A 118 -9.72 -26.80 12.08
CA PHE A 118 -8.28 -26.76 12.32
C PHE A 118 -7.93 -27.19 13.74
N LYS A 119 -8.69 -26.76 14.75
CA LYS A 119 -8.48 -27.14 16.16
C LYS A 119 -8.68 -28.64 16.36
N GLU A 120 -9.76 -29.21 15.82
CA GLU A 120 -10.03 -30.65 15.88
C GLU A 120 -8.97 -31.50 15.16
N ASP A 121 -8.59 -31.11 13.95
CA ASP A 121 -7.65 -31.86 13.11
C ASP A 121 -6.21 -31.77 13.64
N SER A 122 -5.83 -30.63 14.20
CA SER A 122 -4.54 -30.43 14.90
C SER A 122 -4.42 -31.34 16.11
N ALA A 123 -5.48 -31.45 16.93
CA ALA A 123 -5.50 -32.34 18.09
C ALA A 123 -5.38 -33.83 17.69
N ARG A 124 -5.87 -34.20 16.50
CA ARG A 124 -5.71 -35.54 15.91
C ARG A 124 -4.40 -35.74 15.14
N GLY A 125 -3.65 -34.67 14.86
CA GLY A 125 -2.47 -34.68 13.99
C GLY A 125 -2.76 -35.09 12.54
N ARG A 126 -3.99 -34.92 12.04
CA ARG A 126 -4.42 -35.34 10.70
C ARG A 126 -5.48 -34.43 10.11
N PHE A 127 -5.11 -33.74 9.04
CA PHE A 127 -5.95 -32.77 8.34
C PHE A 127 -6.75 -33.36 7.17
N GLY A 128 -8.04 -33.04 7.11
CA GLY A 128 -8.93 -33.34 5.99
C GLY A 128 -9.58 -34.74 6.05
N GLY A 129 -10.54 -34.96 5.14
CA GLY A 129 -11.32 -36.21 5.06
C GLY A 129 -12.40 -36.41 6.13
N GLN A 130 -12.55 -35.46 7.07
CA GLN A 130 -13.58 -35.42 8.11
C GLN A 130 -14.18 -34.01 8.23
N GLY A 131 -15.30 -33.89 8.96
CA GLY A 131 -16.03 -32.63 9.16
C GLY A 131 -16.35 -31.91 7.84
N LEU A 132 -15.86 -30.67 7.67
CA LEU A 132 -15.98 -29.88 6.43
C LEU A 132 -15.51 -30.61 5.16
N PHE A 133 -14.60 -31.58 5.32
CA PHE A 133 -13.99 -32.35 4.23
C PHE A 133 -14.42 -33.82 4.22
N ALA A 134 -15.45 -34.18 4.99
CA ALA A 134 -16.04 -35.51 4.99
C ALA A 134 -16.58 -35.89 3.60
N GLY A 135 -16.65 -37.20 3.30
CA GLY A 135 -17.15 -37.69 2.01
C GLY A 135 -16.31 -37.31 0.78
N GLY A 136 -15.12 -36.73 0.97
CA GLY A 136 -14.27 -36.26 -0.12
C GLY A 136 -14.67 -34.91 -0.70
N VAL A 137 -15.44 -34.10 0.04
CA VAL A 137 -15.78 -32.71 -0.33
C VAL A 137 -14.52 -31.90 -0.64
N ARG A 138 -14.58 -31.10 -1.71
CA ARG A 138 -13.52 -30.19 -2.13
C ARG A 138 -14.10 -28.84 -2.54
N TYR A 139 -13.42 -27.77 -2.14
CA TYR A 139 -13.73 -26.39 -2.48
C TYR A 139 -12.63 -25.85 -3.39
N ALA A 140 -13.03 -25.23 -4.51
CA ALA A 140 -12.16 -24.58 -5.49
C ALA A 140 -12.92 -23.40 -6.13
N LEU A 141 -12.25 -22.43 -6.74
CA LEU A 141 -12.97 -21.36 -7.45
C LEU A 141 -13.86 -21.93 -8.55
N GLN A 142 -15.06 -21.37 -8.69
CA GLN A 142 -15.95 -21.77 -9.78
C GLN A 142 -15.30 -21.42 -11.13
N GLY A 143 -15.19 -22.41 -12.02
CA GLY A 143 -14.50 -22.26 -13.29
C GLY A 143 -12.98 -22.43 -13.23
N ALA A 144 -12.40 -22.72 -12.07
CA ALA A 144 -10.98 -23.09 -11.98
C ALA A 144 -10.67 -24.26 -12.95
N PRO A 145 -9.60 -24.16 -13.77
CA PRO A 145 -9.27 -25.19 -14.73
C PRO A 145 -8.98 -26.50 -13.98
N LYS A 146 -9.70 -27.58 -14.34
CA LYS A 146 -9.44 -28.91 -13.75
C LYS A 146 -8.00 -29.31 -14.08
N ARG A 147 -7.23 -29.65 -13.03
CA ARG A 147 -5.84 -30.13 -13.13
C ARG A 147 -5.75 -31.21 -14.20
N GLN A 148 -5.15 -30.88 -15.35
CA GLN A 148 -4.95 -31.85 -16.42
C GLN A 148 -3.82 -32.78 -16.03
N ALA A 149 -3.98 -34.08 -16.30
CA ALA A 149 -2.91 -35.05 -16.15
C ALA A 149 -1.84 -34.78 -17.22
N VAL A 150 -0.82 -33.98 -16.87
CA VAL A 150 0.31 -33.69 -17.75
C VAL A 150 1.11 -34.98 -17.98
N ARG A 151 1.42 -35.27 -19.24
CA ARG A 151 2.40 -36.32 -19.57
C ARG A 151 3.80 -35.70 -19.51
N PRO A 152 4.69 -36.14 -18.59
CA PRO A 152 6.01 -35.55 -18.49
C PRO A 152 6.79 -35.76 -19.80
N ARG A 153 7.45 -34.69 -20.26
CA ARG A 153 8.31 -34.71 -21.47
C ARG A 153 9.75 -35.15 -21.16
N SER A 154 10.05 -35.41 -19.89
CA SER A 154 11.37 -35.70 -19.34
C SER A 154 11.32 -36.88 -18.39
N VAL A 155 12.46 -37.48 -18.08
CA VAL A 155 12.56 -38.45 -16.98
C VAL A 155 12.35 -37.71 -15.65
N MET A 156 11.40 -38.20 -14.86
CA MET A 156 11.09 -37.64 -13.54
C MET A 156 11.80 -38.43 -12.44
N ARG A 157 12.20 -37.74 -11.37
CA ARG A 157 12.85 -38.27 -10.17
C ARG A 157 11.96 -38.08 -8.96
N THR A 158 12.00 -39.02 -8.02
CA THR A 158 11.37 -38.87 -6.72
C THR A 158 12.27 -38.07 -5.80
N VAL A 159 11.83 -36.87 -5.40
CA VAL A 159 12.44 -36.11 -4.31
C VAL A 159 11.59 -36.28 -3.06
N SER A 160 12.16 -36.87 -2.01
CA SER A 160 11.51 -36.99 -0.69
C SER A 160 12.06 -35.90 0.24
N LEU A 161 11.18 -35.01 0.70
CA LEU A 161 11.49 -34.06 1.77
C LEU A 161 11.08 -34.69 3.10
N ASP A 162 12.06 -35.01 3.95
CA ASP A 162 11.85 -35.61 5.27
C ASP A 162 11.92 -34.52 6.35
N ALA A 163 11.01 -34.57 7.33
CA ALA A 163 11.01 -33.66 8.47
C ALA A 163 10.46 -34.31 9.74
N THR A 164 11.15 -34.05 10.86
CA THR A 164 10.60 -34.18 12.20
C THR A 164 10.23 -32.82 12.80
N ASP A 165 9.20 -32.81 13.64
CA ASP A 165 8.80 -31.66 14.45
C ASP A 165 9.85 -31.32 15.54
N ILE A 166 9.54 -30.31 16.37
CA ILE A 166 10.43 -29.89 17.46
C ILE A 166 10.55 -30.95 18.57
N ALA A 167 9.58 -31.86 18.71
CA ALA A 167 9.65 -33.00 19.63
C ALA A 167 10.48 -34.17 19.05
N GLY A 168 10.72 -34.21 17.74
CA GLY A 168 11.35 -35.33 17.03
C GLY A 168 10.38 -36.39 16.51
N LYS A 169 9.07 -36.09 16.50
CA LYS A 169 8.03 -36.91 15.85
C LYS A 169 7.92 -36.55 14.36
N PRO A 170 7.27 -37.38 13.52
CA PRO A 170 6.97 -37.04 12.14
C PRO A 170 6.21 -35.70 12.02
N ALA A 171 6.67 -34.80 11.14
CA ALA A 171 6.16 -33.42 11.07
C ALA A 171 4.85 -33.25 10.27
N ASP A 172 3.86 -34.10 10.52
CA ASP A 172 2.63 -34.24 9.70
C ASP A 172 1.71 -33.00 9.69
N THR A 173 1.98 -31.99 10.52
CA THR A 173 1.31 -30.68 10.52
C THR A 173 2.01 -29.62 9.66
N GLY A 174 3.21 -29.92 9.15
CA GLY A 174 4.03 -28.98 8.38
C GLY A 174 3.76 -28.99 6.87
N ILE A 175 4.31 -27.97 6.21
CA ILE A 175 4.26 -27.82 4.75
C ILE A 175 5.68 -27.91 4.19
N ALA A 176 5.81 -28.62 3.08
CA ALA A 176 7.05 -28.78 2.34
C ALA A 176 6.97 -27.99 1.03
N PHE A 177 7.95 -27.15 0.73
CA PHE A 177 8.09 -26.49 -0.57
C PHE A 177 9.28 -27.05 -1.32
N LEU A 178 9.17 -27.18 -2.65
CA LEU A 178 10.23 -27.59 -3.55
C LEU A 178 10.17 -26.72 -4.81
N TYR A 179 11.26 -26.03 -5.12
CA TYR A 179 11.32 -25.08 -6.24
C TYR A 179 12.55 -25.32 -7.10
N ASN A 180 12.37 -25.32 -8.42
CA ASN A 180 13.47 -25.42 -9.38
C ASN A 180 14.17 -24.06 -9.52
N THR A 181 15.49 -24.05 -9.36
CA THR A 181 16.33 -22.85 -9.37
C THR A 181 17.08 -22.64 -10.68
N ASP A 182 16.99 -23.59 -11.61
CA ASP A 182 17.40 -23.38 -13.00
C ASP A 182 16.32 -22.61 -13.77
N ASP A 183 15.06 -23.07 -13.72
CA ASP A 183 13.93 -22.43 -14.40
C ASP A 183 12.64 -22.47 -13.54
N GLY A 184 12.12 -21.29 -13.19
CA GLY A 184 10.98 -21.13 -12.28
C GLY A 184 9.64 -21.64 -12.83
N ASP A 185 9.52 -21.78 -14.15
CA ASP A 185 8.33 -22.32 -14.83
C ASP A 185 8.36 -23.86 -14.97
N THR A 186 9.38 -24.54 -14.42
CA THR A 186 9.52 -26.02 -14.50
C THR A 186 8.37 -26.78 -13.83
N LEU A 187 7.81 -26.23 -12.74
CA LEU A 187 6.77 -26.85 -11.93
C LEU A 187 5.53 -25.96 -11.91
N ALA A 188 4.34 -26.55 -12.06
CA ALA A 188 3.09 -25.79 -11.90
C ALA A 188 2.97 -25.23 -10.46
N PRO A 189 2.19 -24.14 -10.22
CA PRO A 189 2.05 -23.57 -8.88
C PRO A 189 1.67 -24.58 -7.80
N ASP A 190 0.81 -25.54 -8.12
CA ASP A 190 0.33 -26.63 -7.24
C ASP A 190 1.23 -27.88 -7.24
N GLU A 191 2.44 -27.79 -7.80
CA GLU A 191 3.53 -28.78 -7.74
C GLU A 191 4.72 -28.27 -6.92
N ASN A 192 4.79 -26.97 -6.63
CA ASN A 192 5.86 -26.34 -5.86
C ASN A 192 5.74 -26.55 -4.34
N PHE A 193 4.63 -27.12 -3.86
CA PHE A 193 4.44 -27.50 -2.46
C PHE A 193 3.73 -28.85 -2.34
N ASN A 194 3.99 -29.50 -1.21
CA ASN A 194 3.32 -30.71 -0.78
C ASN A 194 3.40 -30.76 0.76
N TYR A 195 3.01 -31.87 1.36
CA TYR A 195 2.81 -31.98 2.80
C TYR A 195 3.41 -33.25 3.35
N PHE A 196 3.86 -33.18 4.60
CA PHE A 196 4.38 -34.35 5.28
C PHE A 196 3.25 -35.33 5.62
N PHE A 197 3.50 -36.62 5.41
CA PHE A 197 2.67 -37.71 5.90
C PHE A 197 3.59 -38.84 6.36
N GLY A 198 3.52 -39.22 7.64
CA GLY A 198 4.59 -40.00 8.26
C GLY A 198 5.95 -39.28 8.24
N GLY A 199 5.95 -37.94 8.17
CA GLY A 199 7.16 -37.11 8.19
C GLY A 199 7.84 -36.94 6.84
N THR A 200 7.28 -37.47 5.75
CA THR A 200 7.82 -37.32 4.39
C THR A 200 6.80 -36.67 3.45
N ALA A 201 7.24 -35.67 2.70
CA ALA A 201 6.54 -35.12 1.54
C ALA A 201 7.26 -35.57 0.26
N LYS A 202 6.54 -36.01 -0.78
CA LYS A 202 7.15 -36.52 -2.02
C LYS A 202 6.80 -35.68 -3.23
N PHE A 203 7.80 -35.41 -4.06
CA PHE A 203 7.70 -34.65 -5.29
C PHE A 203 8.22 -35.48 -6.46
N SER A 204 7.66 -35.26 -7.64
CA SER A 204 8.10 -35.85 -8.90
C SER A 204 8.60 -34.71 -9.78
N VAL A 205 9.92 -34.64 -10.03
CA VAL A 205 10.55 -33.48 -10.68
C VAL A 205 11.62 -33.91 -11.70
N PRO A 206 11.93 -33.13 -12.75
CA PRO A 206 13.04 -33.43 -13.66
C PRO A 206 14.41 -33.21 -13.00
N ASP A 207 15.48 -33.71 -13.64
CA ASP A 207 16.86 -33.40 -13.23
C ASP A 207 17.14 -31.89 -13.28
N GLY A 208 17.76 -31.33 -12.23
CA GLY A 208 17.94 -29.88 -12.08
C GLY A 208 18.56 -29.48 -10.73
N ASN A 209 18.68 -28.18 -10.47
CA ASN A 209 19.08 -27.62 -9.18
C ASN A 209 17.84 -27.10 -8.45
N TYR A 210 17.68 -27.44 -7.17
CA TYR A 210 16.45 -27.18 -6.41
C TYR A 210 16.72 -26.51 -5.06
N SER A 211 15.70 -25.82 -4.54
CA SER A 211 15.60 -25.32 -3.17
C SER A 211 14.42 -26.02 -2.48
N ALA A 212 14.61 -26.47 -1.24
CA ALA A 212 13.57 -27.14 -0.46
C ALA A 212 13.35 -26.48 0.90
N LEU A 213 12.09 -26.31 1.31
CA LEU A 213 11.71 -25.66 2.57
C LEU A 213 10.77 -26.56 3.38
N GLY A 214 10.81 -26.42 4.70
CA GLY A 214 9.86 -26.98 5.65
C GLY A 214 9.36 -25.90 6.60
N VAL A 215 8.04 -25.78 6.73
CA VAL A 215 7.37 -24.80 7.59
C VAL A 215 6.58 -25.53 8.65
N PHE A 216 6.77 -25.18 9.92
CA PHE A 216 6.17 -25.86 11.05
C PHE A 216 5.66 -24.86 12.06
N TRP A 217 4.39 -24.97 12.44
CA TRP A 217 3.79 -24.20 13.52
C TRP A 217 3.70 -25.08 14.76
N THR A 218 4.06 -24.54 15.92
CA THR A 218 3.66 -25.10 17.22
C THR A 218 2.48 -24.31 17.75
N SER A 219 1.52 -24.98 18.39
CA SER A 219 0.36 -24.34 19.00
C SER A 219 0.19 -24.76 20.45
N ASP A 220 -0.52 -23.95 21.22
CA ASP A 220 -1.01 -24.31 22.55
C ASP A 220 -2.21 -25.29 22.48
N THR A 221 -2.74 -25.68 23.63
CA THR A 221 -3.92 -26.57 23.74
C THR A 221 -5.20 -25.96 23.16
N ASP A 222 -5.25 -24.64 23.00
CA ASP A 222 -6.39 -23.94 22.41
C ASP A 222 -6.28 -23.76 20.89
N GLY A 223 -5.14 -24.13 20.30
CA GLY A 223 -4.85 -23.99 18.88
C GLY A 223 -4.17 -22.68 18.50
N ASN A 224 -3.83 -21.81 19.46
CA ASN A 224 -3.13 -20.56 19.17
C ASN A 224 -1.66 -20.86 18.83
N PRO A 225 -1.09 -20.26 17.76
CA PRO A 225 0.32 -20.42 17.44
C PRO A 225 1.21 -19.86 18.58
N THR A 226 2.30 -20.59 18.86
CA THR A 226 3.27 -20.30 19.92
C THR A 226 4.69 -20.12 19.39
N GLU A 227 4.99 -20.68 18.22
CA GLU A 227 6.20 -20.42 17.44
C GLU A 227 5.99 -20.87 15.98
N LEU A 228 6.55 -20.11 15.02
CA LEU A 228 6.76 -20.56 13.64
C LEU A 228 8.22 -20.98 13.46
N ARG A 229 8.44 -22.13 12.83
CA ARG A 229 9.76 -22.68 12.51
C ARG A 229 9.93 -22.86 11.01
N PHE A 230 10.91 -22.15 10.45
CA PHE A 230 11.27 -22.20 9.04
C PHE A 230 12.62 -22.92 8.85
N SER A 231 12.61 -24.07 8.18
CA SER A 231 13.83 -24.82 7.82
C SER A 231 14.02 -24.82 6.31
N ALA A 232 15.18 -24.35 5.84
CA ALA A 232 15.54 -24.29 4.44
C ALA A 232 16.78 -25.14 4.09
N GLN A 233 16.72 -25.73 2.90
CA GLN A 233 17.85 -26.24 2.13
C GLN A 233 17.89 -25.46 0.80
N PRO A 234 18.56 -24.28 0.74
CA PRO A 234 18.39 -23.34 -0.38
C PRO A 234 18.99 -23.78 -1.72
N GLU A 235 19.84 -24.80 -1.71
CA GLU A 235 20.41 -25.41 -2.92
C GLU A 235 20.75 -26.90 -2.68
N PHE A 236 20.37 -27.74 -3.64
CA PHE A 236 20.85 -29.11 -3.86
C PHE A 236 20.60 -29.50 -5.32
N ALA A 237 21.26 -30.57 -5.81
CA ALA A 237 21.09 -31.06 -7.17
C ALA A 237 20.30 -32.36 -7.21
N VAL A 238 19.42 -32.49 -8.20
CA VAL A 238 18.65 -33.70 -8.54
C VAL A 238 19.19 -34.26 -9.85
N ARG A 239 19.69 -35.50 -9.80
CA ARG A 239 20.23 -36.29 -10.94
C ARG A 239 19.72 -37.74 -10.94
N GLY A 240 18.75 -38.02 -10.06
CA GLY A 240 18.33 -39.32 -9.58
C GLY A 240 17.39 -39.12 -8.39
N ASP A 241 16.79 -40.19 -7.89
CA ASP A 241 15.95 -40.12 -6.69
C ASP A 241 16.77 -39.63 -5.48
N ALA A 242 16.20 -38.74 -4.68
CA ALA A 242 16.91 -38.02 -3.62
C ALA A 242 16.05 -37.84 -2.38
N THR A 243 16.71 -37.81 -1.22
CA THR A 243 16.09 -37.45 0.07
C THR A 243 16.80 -36.22 0.64
N VAL A 244 16.02 -35.22 1.06
CA VAL A 244 16.51 -33.99 1.68
C VAL A 244 15.79 -33.77 3.00
N ARG A 245 16.52 -33.43 4.07
CA ARG A 245 15.93 -33.18 5.39
C ARG A 245 15.65 -31.70 5.62
N VAL A 246 14.46 -31.37 6.10
CA VAL A 246 14.05 -30.01 6.48
C VAL A 246 13.45 -29.96 7.89
N ASP A 247 14.05 -30.70 8.84
CA ASP A 247 13.57 -30.83 10.23
C ASP A 247 13.38 -29.49 10.95
N ALA A 248 12.31 -29.36 11.75
CA ALA A 248 12.01 -28.16 12.53
C ALA A 248 13.11 -27.78 13.55
N LYS A 249 13.92 -28.77 13.97
CA LYS A 249 15.12 -28.58 14.81
C LYS A 249 16.28 -27.88 14.11
N ARG A 250 16.31 -27.82 12.76
CA ARG A 250 17.28 -27.01 12.00
C ARG A 250 17.06 -25.51 12.22
N ALA A 251 15.83 -25.10 12.58
CA ALA A 251 15.48 -23.71 12.86
C ALA A 251 16.03 -23.24 14.22
N THR A 252 17.35 -23.15 14.35
CA THR A 252 18.05 -22.85 15.60
C THR A 252 18.14 -21.36 15.92
N SER A 253 17.83 -20.49 14.97
CA SER A 253 18.02 -19.04 15.11
C SER A 253 16.69 -18.33 15.28
N LYS A 254 16.34 -18.02 16.54
CA LYS A 254 15.15 -17.24 16.89
C LYS A 254 15.35 -15.78 16.50
N LEU A 255 14.40 -15.24 15.73
CA LEU A 255 14.36 -13.82 15.36
C LEU A 255 14.32 -12.95 16.61
N THR A 256 15.36 -12.14 16.77
CA THR A 256 15.59 -11.33 17.97
C THR A 256 16.17 -9.97 17.60
N TRP A 257 15.38 -8.93 17.79
CA TRP A 257 15.84 -7.55 17.81
C TRP A 257 16.26 -7.16 19.22
N VAL A 258 17.44 -6.54 19.36
CA VAL A 258 17.84 -5.86 20.59
C VAL A 258 17.79 -4.37 20.32
N THR A 259 16.77 -3.74 20.89
CA THR A 259 16.47 -2.31 20.76
C THR A 259 17.07 -1.51 21.92
N PRO A 260 17.44 -0.22 21.72
CA PRO A 260 17.92 0.63 22.80
C PRO A 260 16.89 0.88 23.92
N ARG A 261 15.60 0.94 23.56
CA ARG A 261 14.48 1.06 24.51
C ARG A 261 13.75 -0.29 24.62
N PRO A 262 13.31 -0.73 25.81
CA PRO A 262 12.56 -1.98 25.97
C PRO A 262 11.26 -1.96 25.15
N ALA A 263 11.04 -2.95 24.29
CA ALA A 263 9.84 -3.06 23.47
C ALA A 263 9.26 -4.48 23.52
N LEU A 264 7.95 -4.60 23.34
CA LEU A 264 7.22 -5.86 23.25
C LEU A 264 7.04 -6.22 21.78
N LEU A 265 7.12 -7.51 21.44
CA LEU A 265 6.80 -7.99 20.10
C LEU A 265 5.30 -7.81 19.85
N ASP A 266 4.95 -6.91 18.92
CA ASP A 266 3.56 -6.72 18.48
C ASP A 266 3.33 -7.67 17.30
N ASP A 267 4.06 -7.50 16.20
CA ASP A 267 3.93 -8.32 14.99
C ASP A 267 5.29 -8.73 14.41
N THR A 268 5.33 -9.83 13.64
CA THR A 268 6.56 -10.29 12.98
C THR A 268 6.33 -11.24 11.82
N GLY A 269 7.20 -11.10 10.81
CA GLY A 269 7.29 -12.04 9.70
C GLY A 269 8.70 -12.29 9.18
N PHE A 270 8.80 -13.16 8.18
CA PHE A 270 10.06 -13.53 7.55
C PHE A 270 9.86 -13.89 6.08
N LEU A 271 10.29 -12.99 5.19
CA LEU A 271 10.21 -13.20 3.76
C LEU A 271 11.39 -14.06 3.27
N PHE A 272 11.07 -15.09 2.50
CA PHE A 272 12.02 -15.89 1.73
C PHE A 272 11.72 -15.79 0.24
N ARG A 273 12.64 -15.19 -0.54
CA ARG A 273 12.58 -15.10 -1.99
C ARG A 273 13.71 -15.90 -2.63
N ARG A 274 13.35 -16.82 -3.53
CA ARG A 274 14.29 -17.63 -4.31
C ARG A 274 14.01 -17.43 -5.79
N ALA A 275 14.86 -16.66 -6.47
CA ALA A 275 14.82 -16.53 -7.91
C ALA A 275 15.60 -17.67 -8.58
N ALA A 276 15.05 -18.24 -9.65
CA ALA A 276 15.75 -19.13 -10.58
C ALA A 276 16.65 -18.33 -11.54
N LYS A 277 17.28 -19.00 -12.52
CA LYS A 277 18.03 -18.31 -13.60
C LYS A 277 17.09 -17.74 -14.67
N THR A 278 16.00 -18.46 -14.95
CA THR A 278 14.89 -18.04 -15.82
C THR A 278 13.55 -18.28 -15.13
N GLY A 279 12.48 -17.68 -15.63
CA GLY A 279 11.13 -17.81 -15.04
C GLY A 279 10.94 -17.03 -13.73
N PRO A 280 9.75 -17.12 -13.12
CA PRO A 280 9.37 -16.37 -11.93
C PRO A 280 10.04 -16.90 -10.66
N ALA A 281 10.31 -16.00 -9.71
CA ALA A 281 10.80 -16.36 -8.38
C ALA A 281 9.73 -17.06 -7.53
N LEU A 282 10.16 -18.00 -6.68
CA LEU A 282 9.40 -18.40 -5.50
C LEU A 282 9.49 -17.27 -4.46
N LEU A 283 8.35 -16.83 -3.94
CA LEU A 283 8.27 -16.02 -2.72
C LEU A 283 7.39 -16.76 -1.72
N VAL A 284 7.90 -16.92 -0.50
CA VAL A 284 7.15 -17.41 0.64
C VAL A 284 7.40 -16.45 1.79
N ASP A 285 6.38 -15.68 2.17
CA ASP A 285 6.42 -14.79 3.32
C ASP A 285 5.37 -15.21 4.34
N PHE A 286 5.71 -15.12 5.63
CA PHE A 286 4.90 -15.59 6.73
C PHE A 286 4.70 -14.47 7.73
N ASP A 287 3.46 -14.05 7.93
CA ASP A 287 3.05 -13.24 9.06
C ASP A 287 2.66 -14.18 10.20
N ALA A 288 3.46 -14.20 11.27
CA ALA A 288 3.24 -15.10 12.40
C ALA A 288 2.01 -14.70 13.24
N GLY A 289 1.53 -13.47 13.08
CA GLY A 289 0.50 -12.86 13.90
C GLY A 289 1.00 -12.43 15.29
N PRO A 290 0.13 -11.78 16.08
CA PRO A 290 0.59 -10.97 17.19
C PRO A 290 1.34 -11.74 18.29
N GLY A 291 2.56 -11.27 18.60
CA GLY A 291 3.42 -11.83 19.64
C GLY A 291 4.02 -13.22 19.35
N VAL A 292 3.79 -13.82 18.19
CA VAL A 292 4.26 -15.16 17.85
C VAL A 292 5.71 -15.12 17.36
N PRO A 293 6.67 -15.77 18.04
CA PRO A 293 8.06 -15.77 17.61
C PRO A 293 8.29 -16.62 16.35
N ILE A 294 9.24 -16.18 15.51
CA ILE A 294 9.78 -16.95 14.39
C ILE A 294 11.19 -17.45 14.74
N SER A 295 11.46 -18.71 14.41
CA SER A 295 12.81 -19.27 14.34
C SER A 295 13.11 -19.77 12.93
N VAL A 296 14.30 -19.48 12.40
CA VAL A 296 14.73 -19.92 11.05
C VAL A 296 16.00 -20.76 11.12
N SER A 297 16.28 -21.56 10.08
CA SER A 297 17.54 -22.29 9.92
C SER A 297 18.58 -21.44 9.18
N PRO A 298 19.70 -21.04 9.80
CA PRO A 298 20.75 -20.31 9.11
C PRO A 298 21.47 -21.17 8.08
N THR A 299 22.06 -20.53 7.06
CA THR A 299 22.95 -21.15 6.08
C THR A 299 24.29 -20.42 6.01
N GLY A 300 25.38 -21.19 5.90
CA GLY A 300 26.75 -20.64 5.88
C GLY A 300 27.37 -20.49 4.49
N ALA A 301 26.73 -21.04 3.45
CA ALA A 301 27.25 -21.04 2.09
C ALA A 301 26.28 -20.28 1.16
N PRO A 302 26.76 -19.30 0.37
CA PRO A 302 25.95 -18.65 -0.65
C PRO A 302 25.40 -19.63 -1.70
N VAL A 303 24.17 -19.40 -2.15
CA VAL A 303 23.63 -20.12 -3.33
C VAL A 303 24.43 -19.80 -4.60
N ARG A 304 24.53 -20.77 -5.51
CA ARG A 304 25.27 -20.62 -6.79
C ARG A 304 24.35 -20.52 -8.00
N THR A 305 23.12 -21.03 -7.87
CA THR A 305 22.10 -21.08 -8.91
C THR A 305 21.02 -20.03 -8.61
N GLY A 306 20.75 -19.11 -9.54
CA GLY A 306 19.78 -18.03 -9.34
C GLY A 306 20.16 -17.09 -8.19
N ALA A 307 19.17 -16.54 -7.49
CA ALA A 307 19.39 -15.67 -6.33
C ALA A 307 18.56 -16.09 -5.11
N LEU A 308 19.05 -15.71 -3.92
CA LEU A 308 18.36 -15.85 -2.64
C LEU A 308 18.35 -14.48 -1.96
N GLN A 309 17.17 -14.00 -1.59
CA GLN A 309 16.98 -12.85 -0.72
C GLN A 309 16.07 -13.23 0.45
N THR A 310 16.41 -12.77 1.65
CA THR A 310 15.57 -12.96 2.84
C THR A 310 15.61 -11.73 3.72
N TYR A 311 14.49 -11.37 4.34
CA TYR A 311 14.49 -10.42 5.45
C TYR A 311 13.46 -10.83 6.51
N PRO A 312 13.78 -10.72 7.80
CA PRO A 312 12.76 -10.59 8.82
C PRO A 312 12.19 -9.17 8.81
N TYR A 313 10.92 -9.05 9.16
CA TYR A 313 10.31 -7.81 9.59
C TYR A 313 9.66 -7.98 10.96
N SER A 314 9.66 -6.94 11.78
CA SER A 314 8.90 -6.92 13.02
C SER A 314 8.44 -5.53 13.38
N ARG A 315 7.27 -5.46 14.02
CA ARG A 315 6.77 -4.31 14.73
C ARG A 315 6.90 -4.57 16.23
N LEU A 316 7.58 -3.68 16.94
CA LEU A 316 7.75 -3.76 18.39
C LEU A 316 7.14 -2.53 19.04
N VAL A 317 6.27 -2.68 20.03
CA VAL A 317 5.58 -1.55 20.69
C VAL A 317 6.13 -1.29 22.09
N SER A 318 6.06 -0.03 22.52
CA SER A 318 6.39 0.38 23.87
C SER A 318 5.53 -0.36 24.91
N PRO A 319 6.11 -0.87 26.01
CA PRO A 319 5.34 -1.40 27.13
C PRO A 319 4.33 -0.36 27.66
N PRO A 320 3.16 -0.78 28.17
CA PRO A 320 2.20 0.13 28.79
C PRO A 320 2.84 0.95 29.91
N GLY A 321 2.69 2.27 29.86
CA GLY A 321 3.29 3.18 30.83
C GLY A 321 3.04 4.66 30.50
N PRO A 322 3.49 5.57 31.38
CA PRO A 322 3.36 7.02 31.15
C PRO A 322 4.35 7.53 30.09
N GLY A 323 3.94 8.57 29.36
CA GLY A 323 4.72 9.23 28.32
C GLY A 323 4.21 8.98 26.91
N THR A 324 4.91 9.52 25.91
CA THR A 324 4.59 9.30 24.48
C THR A 324 4.85 7.84 24.11
N PRO A 325 3.84 7.10 23.59
CA PRO A 325 4.05 5.77 23.04
C PRO A 325 5.09 5.78 21.93
N TYR A 326 5.78 4.66 21.74
CA TYR A 326 6.72 4.50 20.65
C TYR A 326 6.65 3.10 20.07
N GLU A 327 7.07 2.97 18.82
CA GLU A 327 7.21 1.67 18.16
C GLU A 327 8.53 1.60 17.39
N TYR A 328 9.00 0.38 17.14
CA TYR A 328 10.05 0.08 16.19
C TYR A 328 9.42 -0.64 15.00
N VAL A 329 9.66 -0.15 13.78
CA VAL A 329 9.23 -0.79 12.53
C VAL A 329 10.50 -1.24 11.80
N LEU A 330 10.86 -2.52 11.97
CA LEU A 330 12.20 -3.02 11.69
C LEU A 330 12.20 -4.01 10.54
N GLN A 331 13.12 -3.84 9.58
CA GLN A 331 13.36 -4.78 8.48
C GLN A 331 14.86 -4.85 8.15
N LYS A 332 15.36 -6.02 7.73
CA LYS A 332 16.79 -6.14 7.35
C LYS A 332 17.10 -7.26 6.35
N ALA A 333 17.37 -6.89 5.10
CA ALA A 333 17.74 -7.82 4.05
C ALA A 333 19.08 -8.54 4.26
N SER A 334 19.14 -9.77 3.74
CA SER A 334 20.31 -10.59 3.50
C SER A 334 20.22 -11.20 2.10
N VAL A 335 21.36 -11.32 1.43
CA VAL A 335 21.46 -11.85 0.06
C VAL A 335 22.40 -13.04 0.04
N GLY A 336 22.04 -14.07 -0.73
CA GLY A 336 22.84 -15.29 -0.94
C GLY A 336 22.80 -16.31 0.21
N VAL A 337 22.63 -15.87 1.46
CA VAL A 337 22.57 -16.70 2.67
C VAL A 337 21.45 -16.31 3.63
N ILE A 338 21.02 -17.25 4.47
CA ILE A 338 20.15 -16.99 5.63
C ILE A 338 21.05 -16.79 6.86
N PRO A 339 21.18 -15.58 7.42
CA PRO A 339 22.08 -15.33 8.53
C PRO A 339 21.49 -15.82 9.86
N GLN A 340 22.25 -15.70 10.94
CA GLN A 340 21.70 -15.74 12.30
C GLN A 340 20.74 -14.55 12.48
N GLN A 341 19.53 -14.80 12.97
CA GLN A 341 18.44 -13.80 13.06
C GLN A 341 18.55 -12.94 14.33
N ARG A 342 19.77 -12.51 14.66
CA ARG A 342 20.03 -11.68 15.82
C ARG A 342 20.54 -10.31 15.39
N TYR A 343 19.72 -9.30 15.62
CA TYR A 343 19.95 -7.93 15.17
C TYR A 343 20.07 -7.00 16.37
N VAL A 344 21.17 -6.25 16.46
CA VAL A 344 21.34 -5.17 17.44
C VAL A 344 21.02 -3.87 16.70
N VAL A 345 19.99 -3.16 17.16
CA VAL A 345 19.55 -1.89 16.57
C VAL A 345 20.32 -0.77 17.23
N THR A 346 20.99 0.05 16.43
CA THR A 346 21.65 1.28 16.86
C THR A 346 21.03 2.49 16.14
N ALA A 347 21.33 3.71 16.59
CA ALA A 347 20.74 4.92 16.01
C ALA A 347 20.97 5.02 14.49
N LYS A 348 22.12 4.59 13.97
CA LYS A 348 22.41 4.58 12.52
C LYS A 348 21.61 3.57 11.69
N ASP A 349 20.88 2.64 12.32
CA ASP A 349 20.09 1.61 11.62
C ASP A 349 18.60 2.02 11.47
N VAL A 350 18.19 3.13 12.07
CA VAL A 350 16.80 3.64 12.08
C VAL A 350 16.76 5.17 11.95
N ALA A 351 15.66 5.73 11.47
CA ALA A 351 15.29 7.13 11.75
C ALA A 351 14.30 7.19 12.92
N ALA A 352 14.29 8.31 13.64
CA ALA A 352 13.22 8.66 14.57
C ALA A 352 12.18 9.53 13.84
N VAL A 353 10.93 9.07 13.81
CA VAL A 353 9.79 9.78 13.22
C VAL A 353 8.88 10.21 14.37
N ASP A 354 8.84 11.51 14.67
CA ASP A 354 7.89 12.07 15.61
C ASP A 354 6.57 12.35 14.88
N ALA A 355 5.65 11.39 14.96
CA ALA A 355 4.38 11.39 14.23
C ALA A 355 3.24 11.95 15.07
N THR A 356 2.43 12.85 14.48
CA THR A 356 1.13 13.26 15.03
C THR A 356 0.02 12.84 14.06
N TYR A 357 -0.94 12.05 14.55
CA TYR A 357 -2.15 11.68 13.82
C TYR A 357 -3.31 12.54 14.30
N PHE A 358 -3.72 13.49 13.46
CA PHE A 358 -4.79 14.44 13.75
C PHE A 358 -6.17 13.84 13.44
N SER A 359 -7.12 14.00 14.36
CA SER A 359 -8.51 13.57 14.21
C SER A 359 -9.41 14.37 15.14
N GLU A 360 -10.47 14.96 14.58
CA GLU A 360 -11.47 15.77 15.29
C GLU A 360 -12.37 14.93 16.22
N TYR A 361 -12.21 13.61 16.15
CA TYR A 361 -12.96 12.61 16.90
C TYR A 361 -12.02 11.60 17.55
N SER A 362 -12.40 11.14 18.74
CA SER A 362 -11.82 9.93 19.33
C SER A 362 -12.32 8.70 18.57
N SER A 363 -11.44 8.03 17.84
CA SER A 363 -11.78 6.90 16.98
C SER A 363 -10.67 5.84 16.97
N LEU A 364 -11.03 4.63 16.53
CA LEU A 364 -10.06 3.59 16.18
C LEU A 364 -9.85 3.64 14.66
N GLY A 365 -8.67 4.10 14.25
CA GLY A 365 -8.19 4.05 12.87
C GLY A 365 -7.31 2.83 12.61
N LEU A 366 -6.82 2.71 11.38
CA LEU A 366 -5.75 1.78 10.99
C LEU A 366 -4.57 2.57 10.41
N ARG A 367 -3.34 2.08 10.60
CA ARG A 367 -2.12 2.63 9.99
C ARG A 367 -1.25 1.52 9.40
N GLN A 368 -0.93 1.62 8.12
CA GLN A 368 0.09 0.80 7.47
C GLN A 368 1.38 1.61 7.34
N ARG A 369 2.52 0.97 7.60
CA ARG A 369 3.84 1.43 7.16
C ARG A 369 4.61 0.22 6.68
N SER A 370 4.72 0.08 5.37
CA SER A 370 5.30 -1.06 4.67
C SER A 370 6.67 -0.67 4.10
N GLY A 371 7.69 -1.47 4.40
CA GLY A 371 9.00 -1.37 3.77
C GLY A 371 9.03 -2.25 2.52
N MET A 372 9.71 -1.80 1.47
CA MET A 372 9.97 -2.57 0.25
C MET A 372 11.42 -2.37 -0.22
N PHE A 373 12.15 -3.47 -0.38
CA PHE A 373 13.49 -3.49 -0.94
C PHE A 373 13.50 -3.47 -2.48
N THR A 374 14.62 -3.07 -3.06
CA THR A 374 14.86 -3.05 -4.53
C THR A 374 14.59 -4.37 -5.26
N PHE A 375 14.67 -5.52 -4.59
CA PHE A 375 14.54 -6.85 -5.19
C PHE A 375 13.14 -7.45 -5.10
N GLU A 376 12.20 -6.75 -4.45
CA GLU A 376 10.81 -7.19 -4.31
C GLU A 376 10.00 -6.79 -5.55
N ASP A 377 9.32 -7.77 -6.14
CA ASP A 377 8.36 -7.57 -7.25
C ASP A 377 6.93 -7.31 -6.75
N VAL A 378 6.75 -7.44 -5.43
CA VAL A 378 5.52 -7.28 -4.66
C VAL A 378 5.89 -7.01 -3.21
N SER A 379 5.16 -6.11 -2.52
CA SER A 379 5.32 -5.91 -1.09
C SER A 379 4.04 -5.43 -0.42
N GLY A 380 3.85 -5.81 0.84
CA GLY A 380 2.65 -5.48 1.60
C GLY A 380 2.66 -6.09 2.99
N HIS A 381 2.41 -5.28 4.02
CA HIS A 381 2.38 -5.70 5.42
C HIS A 381 1.02 -5.33 6.05
N PRO A 382 0.57 -6.01 7.11
CA PRO A 382 -0.73 -5.72 7.72
C PRO A 382 -0.90 -4.28 8.20
N SER A 383 -2.14 -3.80 8.18
CA SER A 383 -2.51 -2.52 8.80
C SER A 383 -2.80 -2.69 10.29
N HIS A 384 -2.36 -1.72 11.10
CA HIS A 384 -2.33 -1.84 12.56
C HIS A 384 -3.32 -0.87 13.22
N PRO A 385 -4.12 -1.30 14.22
CA PRO A 385 -5.05 -0.42 14.92
C PRO A 385 -4.33 0.74 15.62
N ILE A 386 -4.87 1.95 15.45
CA ILE A 386 -4.37 3.16 16.09
C ILE A 386 -5.52 3.95 16.71
N GLN A 387 -5.47 4.17 18.03
CA GLN A 387 -6.38 5.10 18.69
C GLN A 387 -6.01 6.53 18.29
N LEU A 388 -7.01 7.32 17.91
CA LEU A 388 -6.88 8.70 17.45
C LEU A 388 -7.62 9.69 18.38
N PRO A 389 -7.24 10.98 18.38
CA PRO A 389 -5.98 11.51 17.84
C PRO A 389 -4.78 11.07 18.70
N ARG A 390 -3.56 11.05 18.12
CA ARG A 390 -2.38 10.47 18.81
C ARG A 390 -1.07 11.15 18.43
N LYS A 391 -0.14 11.17 19.37
CA LYS A 391 1.30 11.42 19.13
C LYS A 391 2.09 10.15 19.43
N GLN A 392 3.05 9.80 18.60
CA GLN A 392 3.97 8.70 18.84
C GLN A 392 5.34 8.92 18.19
N THR A 393 6.38 8.32 18.74
CA THR A 393 7.69 8.26 18.08
C THR A 393 7.86 6.88 17.43
N GLU A 394 8.07 6.82 16.12
CA GLU A 394 8.37 5.58 15.39
C GLU A 394 9.87 5.49 15.10
N TYR A 395 10.47 4.32 15.33
CA TYR A 395 11.86 4.04 14.97
C TYR A 395 11.87 3.11 13.76
N VAL A 396 12.01 3.71 12.58
CA VAL A 396 11.80 3.04 11.29
C VAL A 396 13.14 2.67 10.66
N SER A 397 13.31 1.43 10.19
CA SER A 397 14.59 0.97 9.61
C SER A 397 15.03 1.81 8.39
N ALA A 398 16.32 2.15 8.38
CA ALA A 398 16.96 2.89 7.30
C ALA A 398 18.02 2.00 6.62
N ALA A 399 17.87 1.76 5.31
CA ALA A 399 18.85 1.08 4.47
C ALA A 399 18.84 1.68 3.05
N PRO A 400 19.98 1.68 2.31
CA PRO A 400 20.07 2.35 1.01
C PRO A 400 19.13 1.82 -0.07
N ASP A 401 18.70 0.57 0.06
CA ASP A 401 17.84 -0.16 -0.87
C ASP A 401 16.39 -0.34 -0.38
N LEU A 402 16.07 0.19 0.81
CA LEU A 402 14.76 0.10 1.46
C LEU A 402 13.97 1.41 1.30
N ALA A 403 12.84 1.35 0.60
CA ALA A 403 11.87 2.45 0.52
C ALA A 403 10.64 2.13 1.40
N TRP A 404 9.93 3.16 1.82
CA TRP A 404 8.75 3.08 2.68
C TRP A 404 7.54 3.70 2.01
N PHE A 405 6.37 3.12 2.28
CA PHE A 405 5.05 3.57 1.84
C PHE A 405 3.96 3.10 2.81
N GLY A 406 2.76 3.64 2.66
CA GLY A 406 1.61 3.25 3.48
C GLY A 406 0.59 4.36 3.58
N GLY A 407 0.06 4.53 4.79
CA GLY A 407 -0.95 5.54 5.08
C GLY A 407 -1.66 5.26 6.40
N PHE A 408 -2.70 6.04 6.67
CA PHE A 408 -3.63 5.73 7.75
C PHE A 408 -5.08 6.09 7.39
N SER A 409 -6.03 5.47 8.08
CA SER A 409 -7.45 5.82 8.07
C SER A 409 -7.89 6.39 9.41
N LYS A 410 -8.77 7.40 9.37
CA LYS A 410 -9.35 8.00 10.60
C LYS A 410 -10.32 7.07 11.31
N TYR A 411 -10.93 6.15 10.56
CA TYR A 411 -11.89 5.17 11.06
C TYR A 411 -11.96 3.97 10.11
N VAL A 412 -12.37 2.85 10.67
CA VAL A 412 -12.67 1.61 9.93
C VAL A 412 -14.17 1.55 9.64
N LEU A 413 -14.53 1.21 8.40
CA LEU A 413 -15.93 1.06 8.01
C LEU A 413 -16.63 -0.06 8.81
N PRO A 414 -17.78 0.19 9.47
CA PRO A 414 -18.54 -0.87 10.12
C PRO A 414 -19.31 -1.73 9.10
N GLY A 415 -19.28 -3.05 9.26
CA GLY A 415 -20.06 -4.00 8.46
C GLY A 415 -19.35 -5.36 8.33
N PRO A 416 -19.84 -6.27 7.47
CA PRO A 416 -19.05 -7.42 7.01
C PRO A 416 -17.91 -6.98 6.07
N PHE A 417 -18.06 -5.76 5.50
CA PHE A 417 -17.28 -4.92 4.57
C PHE A 417 -16.06 -4.06 5.02
N PRO A 418 -15.40 -4.16 6.21
CA PRO A 418 -14.52 -3.09 6.71
C PRO A 418 -13.39 -2.66 5.77
N GLY A 419 -13.13 -1.35 5.72
CA GLY A 419 -12.10 -0.75 4.87
C GLY A 419 -11.62 0.59 5.46
N TRP A 420 -10.66 1.21 4.80
CA TRP A 420 -10.10 2.50 5.18
C TRP A 420 -11.00 3.64 4.72
N ALA A 421 -11.21 4.66 5.57
CA ALA A 421 -11.94 5.87 5.20
C ALA A 421 -11.41 7.13 5.89
N GLY A 422 -11.67 8.27 5.25
CA GLY A 422 -11.27 9.61 5.69
C GLY A 422 -9.76 9.82 5.87
N GLY A 423 -8.93 8.95 5.30
CA GLY A 423 -7.50 8.84 5.60
C GLY A 423 -6.59 9.72 4.76
N GLN A 424 -5.30 9.41 4.84
CA GLN A 424 -4.22 9.96 4.01
C GLN A 424 -3.28 8.81 3.61
N TYR A 425 -2.72 8.86 2.41
CA TYR A 425 -1.65 7.98 1.92
C TYR A 425 -0.33 8.73 1.86
N GLU A 426 0.80 8.02 2.00
CA GLU A 426 2.15 8.58 1.77
C GLU A 426 2.75 8.09 0.45
N SER A 427 3.48 8.97 -0.22
CA SER A 427 4.32 8.63 -1.38
C SER A 427 5.56 7.83 -0.96
N PHE A 428 6.09 7.02 -1.88
CA PHE A 428 7.34 6.29 -1.67
C PHE A 428 8.49 7.24 -1.30
N HIS A 429 9.16 6.95 -0.19
CA HIS A 429 10.27 7.73 0.35
C HIS A 429 11.33 6.84 1.03
N THR A 430 12.41 7.43 1.52
CA THR A 430 13.48 6.73 2.27
C THR A 430 13.85 7.48 3.53
N TYR A 431 14.10 6.76 4.62
CA TYR A 431 14.66 7.33 5.85
C TYR A 431 16.19 7.28 5.88
N GLN A 432 16.81 8.23 6.59
CA GLN A 432 18.26 8.28 6.82
C GLN A 432 18.58 7.78 8.22
N GLY A 433 19.55 6.86 8.33
CA GLY A 433 19.95 6.31 9.62
C GLY A 433 20.51 7.37 10.56
N GLY A 434 19.95 7.47 11.77
CA GLY A 434 20.32 8.46 12.78
C GLY A 434 19.67 9.83 12.61
N SER A 435 18.79 10.03 11.63
CA SER A 435 18.01 11.27 11.49
C SER A 435 16.81 11.30 12.43
N SER A 436 16.28 12.50 12.66
CA SER A 436 14.97 12.74 13.27
C SER A 436 14.12 13.54 12.29
N VAL A 437 12.86 13.15 12.09
CA VAL A 437 11.89 13.84 11.22
C VAL A 437 10.54 13.97 11.93
N THR A 438 9.70 14.86 11.43
CA THR A 438 8.32 15.04 11.91
C THR A 438 7.35 14.74 10.78
N GLU A 439 6.28 14.02 11.10
CA GLU A 439 5.22 13.65 10.16
C GLU A 439 3.85 13.95 10.78
N ASP A 440 3.17 14.94 10.23
CA ASP A 440 1.87 15.39 10.72
C ASP A 440 0.75 14.87 9.79
N TRP A 441 0.17 13.74 10.17
CA TRP A 441 -0.86 13.02 9.41
C TRP A 441 -2.25 13.61 9.61
N ASN A 442 -2.95 13.92 8.51
CA ASN A 442 -4.28 14.53 8.47
C ASN A 442 -4.36 15.89 9.18
N ARG A 443 -3.26 16.66 9.18
CA ARG A 443 -3.19 17.97 9.82
C ARG A 443 -4.01 19.02 9.07
N PHE A 444 -5.00 19.58 9.77
CA PHE A 444 -5.92 20.60 9.26
C PHE A 444 -5.25 21.96 9.01
N PRO A 445 -5.75 22.75 8.02
CA PRO A 445 -6.86 22.43 7.12
C PRO A 445 -6.45 21.46 6.00
N LEU A 446 -7.41 20.65 5.54
CA LEU A 446 -7.21 19.76 4.39
C LEU A 446 -7.72 20.43 3.11
N HIS A 447 -6.99 20.27 2.01
CA HIS A 447 -7.22 21.02 0.77
C HIS A 447 -6.84 20.19 -0.48
N PRO A 448 -7.13 20.65 -1.70
CA PRO A 448 -6.66 20.01 -2.92
C PRO A 448 -5.14 20.03 -3.09
N ALA A 449 -4.56 18.86 -3.37
CA ALA A 449 -3.16 18.68 -3.69
C ALA A 449 -2.96 17.68 -4.84
N GLY A 450 -1.86 17.83 -5.58
CA GLY A 450 -1.36 16.80 -6.50
C GLY A 450 -0.28 15.95 -5.83
N ALA A 451 -0.04 14.73 -6.31
CA ALA A 451 0.99 13.86 -5.78
C ALA A 451 2.41 14.42 -6.02
N VAL A 452 3.35 14.08 -5.12
CA VAL A 452 4.74 14.59 -5.13
C VAL A 452 5.71 13.44 -4.89
N ALA A 453 6.69 13.26 -5.80
CA ALA A 453 7.69 12.21 -5.63
C ALA A 453 8.69 12.60 -4.52
N LEU A 454 8.85 11.74 -3.52
CA LEU A 454 9.82 11.93 -2.42
C LEU A 454 11.13 11.15 -2.62
N LEU A 455 11.14 10.11 -3.46
CA LEU A 455 12.37 9.49 -3.94
C LEU A 455 13.16 10.45 -4.87
N PRO A 456 14.48 10.27 -5.01
CA PRO A 456 15.29 11.04 -5.95
C PRO A 456 14.73 10.92 -7.38
N LEU A 457 14.56 12.03 -8.10
CA LEU A 457 13.82 12.02 -9.38
C LEU A 457 14.43 11.16 -10.51
N THR A 458 15.66 10.70 -10.32
CA THR A 458 16.38 9.75 -11.18
C THR A 458 16.04 8.27 -10.89
N ASP A 459 15.29 7.99 -9.83
CA ASP A 459 15.00 6.65 -9.33
C ASP A 459 13.77 6.05 -10.03
N GLY A 460 14.00 5.25 -11.07
CA GLY A 460 12.91 4.61 -11.84
C GLY A 460 12.14 3.51 -11.10
N ARG A 461 12.26 3.34 -9.78
CA ARG A 461 11.60 2.29 -8.98
C ARG A 461 10.27 2.71 -8.36
N ALA A 462 9.91 3.98 -8.43
CA ALA A 462 8.56 4.44 -8.11
C ALA A 462 8.27 5.68 -8.94
N TYR A 463 7.19 5.63 -9.71
CA TYR A 463 6.73 6.79 -10.46
C TYR A 463 5.71 7.61 -9.66
N THR A 464 5.35 8.80 -10.15
CA THR A 464 4.33 9.68 -9.57
C THR A 464 3.74 10.50 -10.71
N LEU A 465 2.41 10.58 -10.77
CA LEU A 465 1.70 11.43 -11.72
C LEU A 465 1.62 12.84 -11.13
N PRO A 466 2.25 13.87 -11.74
CA PRO A 466 2.09 15.24 -11.30
C PRO A 466 0.63 15.69 -11.47
N GLY A 467 0.15 16.55 -10.58
CA GLY A 467 -1.27 16.95 -10.54
C GLY A 467 -1.82 17.62 -11.80
N ALA A 468 -0.95 18.12 -12.68
CA ALA A 468 -1.28 18.58 -14.02
C ALA A 468 -0.07 18.43 -14.97
N THR A 469 -0.29 17.84 -16.15
CA THR A 469 0.74 17.66 -17.19
C THR A 469 0.17 17.95 -18.59
N ARG A 470 1.04 18.30 -19.55
CA ARG A 470 0.66 18.49 -20.97
C ARG A 470 1.63 17.79 -21.91
N ALA A 471 1.08 16.94 -22.78
CA ALA A 471 1.76 16.20 -23.83
C ALA A 471 1.18 16.63 -25.19
N GLY A 472 1.96 17.39 -25.98
CA GLY A 472 1.44 18.09 -27.15
C GLY A 472 0.33 19.07 -26.77
N ASP A 473 -0.89 18.73 -27.14
CA ASP A 473 -2.12 19.48 -26.86
C ASP A 473 -3.04 18.81 -25.84
N LEU A 474 -2.71 17.59 -25.42
CA LEU A 474 -3.44 16.85 -24.39
C LEU A 474 -2.98 17.30 -23.00
N VAL A 475 -3.88 17.94 -22.25
CA VAL A 475 -3.69 18.24 -20.82
C VAL A 475 -4.32 17.11 -20.00
N ARG A 476 -3.59 16.59 -19.02
CA ARG A 476 -4.08 15.65 -18.00
C ARG A 476 -4.04 16.30 -16.63
N ILE A 477 -5.14 16.17 -15.88
CA ILE A 477 -5.29 16.65 -14.49
C ILE A 477 -5.45 15.44 -13.56
N ALA A 478 -4.88 15.50 -12.36
CA ALA A 478 -5.01 14.50 -11.31
C ALA A 478 -4.85 15.14 -9.91
N ILE A 479 -5.91 15.81 -9.42
CA ILE A 479 -5.87 16.56 -8.15
C ILE A 479 -6.78 15.91 -7.10
N THR A 480 -6.22 15.60 -5.92
CA THR A 480 -6.92 14.96 -4.79
C THR A 480 -7.36 15.99 -3.76
N PRO A 481 -8.68 16.20 -3.55
CA PRO A 481 -9.18 17.06 -2.48
C PRO A 481 -8.95 16.43 -1.10
N PHE A 482 -9.01 17.27 -0.06
CA PHE A 482 -8.87 16.87 1.34
C PHE A 482 -7.54 16.16 1.68
N SER A 483 -6.46 16.50 0.96
CA SER A 483 -5.10 16.15 1.32
C SER A 483 -4.61 17.01 2.50
N ASP A 484 -3.71 16.48 3.32
CA ASP A 484 -3.03 17.26 4.36
C ASP A 484 -1.82 18.04 3.81
N ASN A 485 -1.11 18.72 4.72
CA ASN A 485 -0.04 19.67 4.39
C ASN A 485 1.37 19.04 4.47
N GLN A 486 1.48 17.72 4.70
CA GLN A 486 2.75 17.00 4.73
C GLN A 486 3.18 16.71 3.27
N PRO A 487 4.43 17.05 2.88
CA PRO A 487 4.90 16.79 1.52
C PRO A 487 4.80 15.31 1.14
N GLY A 488 4.17 15.03 0.00
CA GLY A 488 3.98 13.67 -0.53
C GLY A 488 2.79 12.90 0.07
N HIS A 489 2.00 13.50 0.96
CA HIS A 489 0.70 12.95 1.35
C HIS A 489 -0.40 13.30 0.35
N THR A 490 -1.39 12.41 0.21
CA THR A 490 -2.64 12.68 -0.50
C THR A 490 -3.84 12.09 0.24
N GLY A 491 -4.97 12.80 0.21
CA GLY A 491 -6.20 12.40 0.87
C GLY A 491 -6.95 11.25 0.17
N PHE A 492 -8.10 10.87 0.74
CA PHE A 492 -8.98 9.86 0.14
C PHE A 492 -9.90 10.42 -0.96
N GLY A 493 -9.77 11.70 -1.31
CA GLY A 493 -10.43 12.31 -2.46
C GLY A 493 -11.96 12.34 -2.36
N PHE A 494 -12.63 11.83 -3.40
CA PHE A 494 -14.09 11.77 -3.52
C PHE A 494 -14.67 10.40 -3.12
N TYR A 495 -13.95 9.66 -2.27
CA TYR A 495 -14.35 8.37 -1.70
C TYR A 495 -14.87 8.51 -0.27
N GLY A 496 -15.89 7.73 0.10
CA GLY A 496 -16.51 7.74 1.43
C GLY A 496 -17.45 6.56 1.66
N GLU A 497 -18.00 6.44 2.88
CA GLU A 497 -18.88 5.33 3.26
C GLU A 497 -20.36 5.57 2.91
N PRO A 498 -21.25 4.57 2.95
CA PRO A 498 -22.68 4.75 2.66
C PRO A 498 -23.44 5.71 3.60
N ARG A 499 -22.83 6.11 4.72
CA ARG A 499 -23.31 7.12 5.68
C ARG A 499 -22.73 8.51 5.44
N ASP A 500 -21.72 8.62 4.58
CA ASP A 500 -21.13 9.88 4.16
C ASP A 500 -21.88 10.42 2.93
N THR A 501 -21.92 11.75 2.81
CA THR A 501 -22.28 12.42 1.56
C THR A 501 -21.02 13.10 1.02
N ILE A 502 -20.41 12.48 0.01
CA ILE A 502 -19.27 13.02 -0.71
C ILE A 502 -19.77 13.60 -2.04
N THR A 503 -19.41 14.86 -2.31
CA THR A 503 -19.75 15.57 -3.54
C THR A 503 -18.49 16.10 -4.21
N GLY A 504 -18.55 16.23 -5.53
CA GLY A 504 -17.48 16.80 -6.31
C GLY A 504 -17.94 17.29 -7.67
N SER A 505 -17.37 18.40 -8.12
CA SER A 505 -17.46 18.87 -9.50
C SER A 505 -16.13 19.47 -9.93
N TYR A 506 -15.82 19.35 -11.22
CA TYR A 506 -14.74 20.11 -11.84
C TYR A 506 -15.27 20.87 -13.06
N ARG A 507 -14.60 21.97 -13.39
CA ARG A 507 -14.72 22.69 -14.65
C ARG A 507 -13.32 23.05 -15.14
N PHE A 508 -13.07 22.82 -16.42
CA PHE A 508 -11.81 23.13 -17.07
C PHE A 508 -12.06 24.02 -18.29
N THR A 509 -11.26 25.07 -18.44
CA THR A 509 -11.48 26.17 -19.38
C THR A 509 -10.20 26.55 -20.12
N GLN A 510 -10.36 27.11 -21.31
CA GLN A 510 -9.30 27.79 -22.06
C GLN A 510 -9.80 29.20 -22.42
N ASP A 511 -9.04 30.21 -22.03
CA ASP A 511 -9.35 31.64 -22.20
C ASP A 511 -10.79 32.00 -21.74
N GLY A 512 -11.22 31.38 -20.63
CA GLY A 512 -12.57 31.52 -20.03
C GLY A 512 -13.67 30.68 -20.69
N THR A 513 -13.39 29.98 -21.80
CA THR A 513 -14.34 29.07 -22.45
C THR A 513 -14.25 27.68 -21.84
N THR A 514 -15.36 27.13 -21.34
CA THR A 514 -15.41 25.74 -20.84
C THR A 514 -15.09 24.74 -21.93
N LEU A 515 -14.10 23.89 -21.69
CA LEU A 515 -13.75 22.73 -22.52
C LEU A 515 -14.31 21.43 -21.94
N ALA A 516 -14.23 21.27 -20.60
CA ALA A 516 -14.73 20.09 -19.90
C ALA A 516 -15.39 20.45 -18.56
N GLU A 517 -16.35 19.65 -18.13
CA GLU A 517 -16.90 19.67 -16.77
C GLU A 517 -17.45 18.28 -16.39
N GLY A 518 -17.41 17.94 -15.10
CA GLY A 518 -17.77 16.59 -14.65
C GLY A 518 -17.87 16.45 -13.13
N SER A 519 -18.17 15.23 -12.67
CA SER A 519 -18.34 14.91 -11.24
C SER A 519 -17.56 13.61 -10.89
N PRO A 520 -16.41 13.70 -10.19
CA PRO A 520 -15.48 12.58 -9.96
C PRO A 520 -15.91 11.64 -8.80
N ARG A 521 -17.19 11.28 -8.73
CA ARG A 521 -17.74 10.51 -7.58
C ARG A 521 -17.10 9.13 -7.45
N GLY A 522 -16.62 8.81 -6.25
CA GLY A 522 -16.01 7.51 -5.95
C GLY A 522 -14.56 7.36 -6.39
N ALA A 523 -13.93 8.42 -6.90
CA ALA A 523 -12.52 8.43 -7.29
C ALA A 523 -11.62 9.07 -6.22
N PHE A 524 -10.34 8.74 -6.21
CA PHE A 524 -9.34 9.36 -5.32
C PHE A 524 -8.90 10.77 -5.77
N ALA A 525 -9.21 11.18 -6.99
CA ALA A 525 -8.84 12.47 -7.55
C ALA A 525 -9.90 12.98 -8.54
N ALA A 526 -9.87 14.29 -8.81
CA ALA A 526 -10.44 14.86 -10.02
C ALA A 526 -9.45 14.58 -11.15
N GLU A 527 -9.68 13.48 -11.87
CA GLU A 527 -8.82 13.01 -12.95
C GLU A 527 -9.56 13.04 -14.28
N PHE A 528 -8.94 13.64 -15.29
CA PHE A 528 -9.45 13.70 -16.65
C PHE A 528 -8.36 14.14 -17.64
N ASP A 529 -8.62 13.84 -18.91
CA ASP A 529 -7.82 14.26 -20.07
C ASP A 529 -8.64 15.24 -20.90
N GLN A 530 -8.00 16.29 -21.42
CA GLN A 530 -8.64 17.26 -22.30
C GLN A 530 -7.65 17.83 -23.32
N GLU A 531 -7.99 17.71 -24.61
CA GLU A 531 -7.31 18.41 -25.70
C GLU A 531 -7.60 19.92 -25.61
N VAL A 532 -6.57 20.75 -25.76
CA VAL A 532 -6.67 22.22 -25.75
C VAL A 532 -6.03 22.80 -27.00
N ALA A 533 -6.33 24.05 -27.38
CA ALA A 533 -5.69 24.63 -28.55
C ALA A 533 -4.15 24.78 -28.38
N PRO A 534 -3.35 24.61 -29.45
CA PRO A 534 -1.88 24.65 -29.38
C PRO A 534 -1.28 26.03 -29.10
N GLY A 535 -2.03 27.10 -29.40
CA GLY A 535 -1.58 28.47 -29.17
C GLY A 535 -1.36 28.78 -27.68
N PRO A 536 -0.51 29.77 -27.36
CA PRO A 536 -0.43 30.32 -26.01
C PRO A 536 -1.81 30.79 -25.54
N SER A 537 -2.23 30.35 -24.37
CA SER A 537 -3.56 30.59 -23.81
C SER A 537 -3.51 30.56 -22.28
N THR A 538 -4.57 31.04 -21.64
CA THR A 538 -4.78 30.87 -20.20
C THR A 538 -5.67 29.65 -19.98
N LEU A 539 -5.16 28.61 -19.33
CA LEU A 539 -5.98 27.52 -18.84
C LEU A 539 -6.56 27.89 -17.48
N GLY A 540 -7.76 27.40 -17.19
CA GLY A 540 -8.40 27.57 -15.89
C GLY A 540 -9.04 26.28 -15.41
N LEU A 541 -8.88 25.95 -14.13
CA LEU A 541 -9.45 24.77 -13.48
C LEU A 541 -10.20 25.21 -12.23
N THR A 542 -11.47 24.83 -12.11
CA THR A 542 -12.23 24.92 -10.86
C THR A 542 -12.49 23.50 -10.35
N ILE A 543 -12.23 23.25 -9.06
CA ILE A 543 -12.62 22.03 -8.36
C ILE A 543 -13.42 22.41 -7.11
N ASP A 544 -14.65 21.90 -7.04
CA ASP A 544 -15.45 21.85 -5.83
C ASP A 544 -15.40 20.44 -5.25
N ALA A 545 -15.19 20.34 -3.94
CA ALA A 545 -15.34 19.09 -3.19
C ALA A 545 -16.12 19.34 -1.90
N GLY A 546 -16.99 18.41 -1.53
CA GLY A 546 -17.75 18.45 -0.29
C GLY A 546 -17.79 17.09 0.39
N ARG A 547 -17.75 17.09 1.72
CA ARG A 547 -17.88 15.90 2.55
C ARG A 547 -18.66 16.21 3.82
N THR A 548 -19.71 15.44 4.07
CA THR A 548 -20.41 15.42 5.36
C THR A 548 -20.62 13.98 5.79
N GLY A 549 -20.65 13.74 7.10
CA GLY A 549 -20.74 12.39 7.65
C GLY A 549 -20.43 12.39 9.14
N PRO A 550 -20.60 11.25 9.84
CA PRO A 550 -20.35 11.16 11.28
C PRO A 550 -18.88 11.39 11.67
N MET A 551 -17.95 11.33 10.72
CA MET A 551 -16.50 11.40 10.91
C MET A 551 -15.83 12.61 10.22
N TYR A 552 -16.63 13.55 9.70
CA TYR A 552 -16.15 14.78 9.05
C TYR A 552 -16.71 16.01 9.73
N ARG A 553 -15.84 16.77 10.41
CA ARG A 553 -16.21 18.04 11.05
C ARG A 553 -15.37 19.21 10.55
N GLN A 554 -14.08 18.99 10.32
CA GLN A 554 -13.20 20.02 9.76
C GLN A 554 -12.89 19.75 8.27
N SER A 555 -12.66 20.83 7.53
CA SER A 555 -12.47 20.87 6.08
C SER A 555 -13.59 20.13 5.36
N THR A 556 -14.84 20.58 5.56
CA THR A 556 -16.06 19.92 5.08
C THR A 556 -16.40 20.26 3.63
N ALA A 557 -15.85 21.36 3.10
CA ALA A 557 -15.87 21.66 1.68
C ALA A 557 -14.65 22.47 1.27
N THR A 558 -14.25 22.32 0.01
CA THR A 558 -13.20 23.10 -0.64
C THR A 558 -13.71 23.57 -2.00
N HIS A 559 -13.57 24.87 -2.29
CA HIS A 559 -13.78 25.44 -3.62
C HIS A 559 -12.46 26.08 -4.06
N THR A 560 -11.89 25.60 -5.16
CA THR A 560 -10.54 25.99 -5.60
C THR A 560 -10.53 26.30 -7.08
N GLU A 561 -10.02 27.48 -7.44
CA GLU A 561 -9.88 27.95 -8.80
C GLU A 561 -8.40 28.23 -9.08
N TRP A 562 -7.88 27.68 -10.17
CA TRP A 562 -6.56 28.00 -10.72
C TRP A 562 -6.74 28.67 -12.07
N THR A 563 -5.86 29.62 -12.39
CA THR A 563 -5.57 29.99 -13.79
C THR A 563 -4.07 30.01 -14.02
N TRP A 564 -3.63 29.65 -15.21
CA TRP A 564 -2.20 29.67 -15.55
C TRP A 564 -1.96 29.77 -17.06
N PRO A 565 -0.83 30.37 -17.50
CA PRO A 565 -0.44 30.36 -18.90
C PRO A 565 0.05 28.97 -19.32
N SER A 566 -0.49 28.45 -20.43
CA SER A 566 -0.04 27.21 -21.07
C SER A 566 0.10 27.38 -22.60
N ARG A 567 0.78 26.44 -23.24
CA ARG A 567 1.03 26.35 -24.69
C ARG A 567 1.40 24.91 -25.05
N HIS A 568 1.37 24.58 -26.33
CA HIS A 568 1.81 23.28 -26.85
C HIS A 568 3.19 22.82 -26.30
N VAL A 569 3.33 21.53 -25.99
CA VAL A 569 4.55 20.92 -25.43
C VAL A 569 5.01 19.74 -26.28
N GLU A 570 6.18 19.86 -26.91
CA GLU A 570 6.82 18.76 -27.67
C GLU A 570 8.29 18.65 -27.28
N GLY A 571 8.87 17.45 -27.33
CA GLY A 571 10.30 17.21 -27.09
C GLY A 571 10.76 17.40 -25.64
N VAL A 572 9.84 17.32 -24.68
CA VAL A 572 10.13 17.40 -23.24
C VAL A 572 9.89 16.04 -22.60
N THR A 573 10.93 15.46 -22.01
CA THR A 573 10.85 14.19 -21.27
C THR A 573 10.95 14.41 -19.76
N LEU A 574 9.99 13.92 -18.99
CA LEU A 574 10.02 13.96 -17.53
C LEU A 574 11.13 13.06 -16.92
N PRO A 575 11.66 13.38 -15.73
CA PRO A 575 12.58 12.52 -14.99
C PRO A 575 11.99 11.11 -14.74
N PRO A 576 12.82 10.06 -14.55
CA PRO A 576 12.37 8.69 -14.34
C PRO A 576 11.26 8.49 -13.29
N THR A 577 11.24 9.21 -12.17
CA THR A 577 10.16 9.10 -11.16
C THR A 577 8.84 9.74 -11.57
N LEU A 578 8.76 10.49 -12.66
CA LEU A 578 7.55 11.21 -13.06
C LEU A 578 7.06 10.70 -14.40
N TYR A 579 5.74 10.60 -14.54
CA TYR A 579 5.11 10.10 -15.76
C TYR A 579 3.88 10.94 -16.13
N CYS A 580 3.50 10.82 -17.40
CA CYS A 580 2.38 11.51 -18.01
C CYS A 580 1.21 10.54 -18.13
N ALA A 581 1.44 9.39 -18.77
CA ALA A 581 0.47 8.34 -19.03
C ALA A 581 1.04 6.96 -18.67
N ARG A 582 0.18 5.96 -18.52
CA ARG A 582 0.60 4.57 -18.38
C ARG A 582 -0.11 3.68 -19.39
N GLY A 583 0.65 3.08 -20.29
CA GLY A 583 0.19 2.09 -21.25
C GLY A 583 0.59 0.67 -20.87
N ALA A 584 0.28 -0.30 -21.74
CA ALA A 584 0.76 -1.68 -21.61
C ALA A 584 2.30 -1.77 -21.71
N ASP A 585 2.91 -0.85 -22.47
CA ASP A 585 4.36 -0.79 -22.71
C ASP A 585 5.15 0.00 -21.64
N GLY A 586 4.49 0.48 -20.58
CA GLY A 586 5.10 1.19 -19.45
C GLY A 586 4.65 2.64 -19.28
N PRO A 587 5.39 3.45 -18.49
CA PRO A 587 5.11 4.87 -18.31
C PRO A 587 5.54 5.69 -19.52
N ASP A 588 4.62 6.46 -20.09
CA ASP A 588 4.95 7.56 -20.97
C ASP A 588 5.46 8.75 -20.15
N ARG A 589 6.51 9.41 -20.64
CA ARG A 589 7.19 10.54 -19.99
C ARG A 589 7.35 11.74 -20.91
N GLU A 590 6.84 11.71 -22.15
CA GLU A 590 7.00 12.81 -23.12
C GLU A 590 5.97 13.93 -22.90
N CYS A 591 6.07 14.61 -21.76
CA CYS A 591 5.26 15.76 -21.39
C CYS A 591 6.01 16.75 -20.48
N ALA A 592 5.40 17.90 -20.21
CA ALA A 592 5.83 18.85 -19.18
C ALA A 592 4.79 18.95 -18.06
N VAL A 593 5.23 19.35 -16.86
CA VAL A 593 4.34 19.67 -15.74
C VAL A 593 3.85 21.10 -15.88
N GLU A 594 2.53 21.29 -15.81
CA GLU A 594 1.88 22.60 -15.93
C GLU A 594 2.18 23.48 -14.69
N PRO A 595 2.35 24.81 -14.83
CA PRO A 595 2.76 25.71 -13.75
C PRO A 595 1.60 26.11 -12.80
N LEU A 596 0.78 25.16 -12.37
CA LEU A 596 -0.25 25.41 -11.36
C LEU A 596 0.42 25.78 -10.02
N LEU A 597 -0.16 26.78 -9.35
CA LEU A 597 0.21 27.12 -7.98
C LEU A 597 -0.28 26.07 -6.99
N THR A 598 0.52 25.82 -5.96
CA THR A 598 0.20 24.95 -4.82
C THR A 598 0.15 25.78 -3.54
N LEU A 599 -0.82 25.51 -2.67
CA LEU A 599 -0.87 26.07 -1.33
C LEU A 599 -0.41 25.04 -0.29
N GLY A 600 -0.09 25.52 0.90
CA GLY A 600 0.20 24.70 2.08
C GLY A 600 0.03 25.54 3.35
N TYR A 601 -0.56 24.94 4.37
CA TYR A 601 -1.12 25.62 5.53
C TYR A 601 -0.52 25.09 6.84
N ALA A 602 -0.11 25.99 7.72
CA ALA A 602 0.32 25.68 9.06
C ALA A 602 -0.39 26.58 10.09
N VAL A 603 -1.51 26.09 10.63
CA VAL A 603 -2.23 26.73 11.74
C VAL A 603 -1.37 26.65 13.02
N GLY A 604 -1.09 27.80 13.61
CA GLY A 604 -0.31 27.94 14.84
C GLY A 604 -1.06 27.41 16.05
N GLY A 605 -0.38 26.66 16.92
CA GLY A 605 -0.97 26.11 18.15
C GLY A 605 -2.02 25.02 17.96
N LEU A 606 -2.21 24.51 16.73
CA LEU A 606 -3.18 23.46 16.42
C LEU A 606 -2.92 22.19 17.25
N ARG A 607 -3.94 21.78 18.00
CA ARG A 607 -3.94 20.55 18.80
C ARG A 607 -4.25 19.33 17.92
N PRO A 608 -3.88 18.10 18.35
CA PRO A 608 -4.18 16.87 17.60
C PRO A 608 -5.67 16.62 17.31
N ASP A 609 -6.58 17.27 18.05
CA ASP A 609 -8.03 17.23 17.81
C ASP A 609 -8.52 18.22 16.72
N GLY A 610 -7.60 18.86 16.00
CA GLY A 610 -7.92 19.85 14.97
C GLY A 610 -8.47 21.16 15.52
N SER A 611 -8.18 21.49 16.79
CA SER A 611 -8.62 22.72 17.44
C SER A 611 -7.51 23.67 17.90
N THR A 612 -7.84 24.95 18.04
CA THR A 612 -7.04 26.00 18.69
C THR A 612 -7.87 26.67 19.81
N VAL A 613 -7.31 27.73 20.42
CA VAL A 613 -7.92 28.49 21.51
C VAL A 613 -8.49 29.82 21.00
N SER A 614 -9.64 30.23 21.52
CA SER A 614 -10.32 31.51 21.27
C SER A 614 -9.39 32.70 21.52
N GLY A 615 -9.33 33.64 20.57
CA GLY A 615 -8.46 34.82 20.61
C GLY A 615 -7.57 34.95 19.36
N PRO A 616 -6.35 35.49 19.50
CA PRO A 616 -5.42 35.66 18.38
C PRO A 616 -5.06 34.33 17.71
N GLN A 617 -5.14 34.31 16.38
CA GLN A 617 -4.81 33.20 15.50
C GLN A 617 -3.61 33.56 14.62
N GLY A 618 -2.82 32.54 14.27
CA GLY A 618 -1.75 32.66 13.29
C GLY A 618 -1.82 31.53 12.29
N LEU A 619 -1.74 31.86 11.01
CA LEU A 619 -1.67 30.92 9.91
C LEU A 619 -0.43 31.23 9.07
N ASP A 620 0.52 30.30 9.02
CA ASP A 620 1.60 30.35 8.05
C ASP A 620 1.10 29.70 6.75
N LEU A 621 1.27 30.40 5.63
CA LEU A 621 0.85 30.01 4.28
C LEU A 621 2.11 29.87 3.41
N THR A 622 2.24 28.74 2.72
CA THR A 622 3.26 28.53 1.69
C THR A 622 2.60 28.49 0.33
N VAL A 623 3.08 29.31 -0.61
CA VAL A 623 2.67 29.31 -2.02
C VAL A 623 3.86 28.82 -2.84
N GLY A 624 3.63 27.83 -3.69
CA GLY A 624 4.63 27.25 -4.58
C GLY A 624 4.03 26.84 -5.92
N HIS A 625 4.69 25.91 -6.61
CA HIS A 625 4.25 25.33 -7.88
C HIS A 625 4.38 23.81 -7.85
N LEU A 626 3.63 23.11 -8.71
CA LEU A 626 3.75 21.67 -8.88
C LEU A 626 5.22 21.22 -9.10
N GLN A 627 5.58 20.06 -8.56
CA GLN A 627 6.93 19.52 -8.65
C GLN A 627 7.37 19.40 -10.12
N ARG A 628 8.55 19.97 -10.46
CA ARG A 628 9.12 20.03 -11.83
C ARG A 628 8.41 20.90 -12.86
N SER A 629 7.39 21.68 -12.48
CA SER A 629 6.88 22.76 -13.31
C SER A 629 7.88 23.93 -13.44
N THR A 630 7.59 24.88 -14.34
CA THR A 630 8.35 26.12 -14.46
C THR A 630 8.04 27.04 -13.29
N ARG A 631 9.04 27.35 -12.45
CA ARG A 631 8.88 28.23 -11.30
C ARG A 631 8.89 29.70 -11.70
N SER A 632 8.07 30.49 -11.02
CA SER A 632 8.04 31.96 -11.09
C SER A 632 7.99 32.54 -9.67
N PRO A 633 8.54 33.73 -9.40
CA PRO A 633 8.40 34.37 -8.09
C PRO A 633 6.93 34.62 -7.73
N VAL A 634 6.49 34.18 -6.55
CA VAL A 634 5.18 34.53 -5.99
C VAL A 634 5.17 36.02 -5.65
N THR A 635 4.21 36.78 -6.17
CA THR A 635 4.16 38.25 -6.08
C THR A 635 3.11 38.77 -5.10
N ALA A 636 2.04 38.01 -4.87
CA ALA A 636 0.97 38.37 -3.96
C ALA A 636 0.34 37.14 -3.30
N ALA A 637 -0.09 37.31 -2.05
CA ALA A 637 -1.02 36.42 -1.39
C ALA A 637 -1.95 37.22 -0.47
N THR A 638 -3.22 36.85 -0.38
CA THR A 638 -4.19 37.40 0.58
C THR A 638 -4.85 36.26 1.35
N VAL A 639 -5.29 36.54 2.58
CA VAL A 639 -6.01 35.59 3.43
C VAL A 639 -7.21 36.30 4.04
N GLN A 640 -8.38 35.72 3.87
CA GLN A 640 -9.61 36.09 4.57
C GLN A 640 -10.06 34.92 5.46
N TYR A 641 -10.79 35.24 6.51
CA TYR A 641 -11.36 34.26 7.43
C TYR A 641 -12.83 34.56 7.72
N SER A 642 -13.56 33.53 8.15
CA SER A 642 -14.95 33.62 8.57
C SER A 642 -15.22 32.69 9.76
N THR A 643 -15.97 33.18 10.74
CA THR A 643 -16.41 32.40 11.93
C THR A 643 -17.91 32.08 11.91
N ASP A 644 -18.65 32.55 10.91
CA ASP A 644 -20.08 32.25 10.70
C ASP A 644 -20.33 31.55 9.34
N GLY A 645 -19.28 31.34 8.54
CA GLY A 645 -19.32 30.74 7.21
C GLY A 645 -19.88 31.65 6.11
N THR A 646 -20.23 32.91 6.41
CA THR A 646 -20.93 33.82 5.48
C THR A 646 -20.35 35.23 5.42
N THR A 647 -19.90 35.77 6.56
CA THR A 647 -19.21 37.05 6.68
C THR A 647 -17.70 36.82 6.62
N TRP A 648 -17.02 37.46 5.67
CA TRP A 648 -15.57 37.36 5.48
C TRP A 648 -14.85 38.61 5.99
N GLN A 649 -13.72 38.40 6.67
CA GLN A 649 -12.85 39.43 7.23
C GLN A 649 -11.41 39.23 6.73
N ASP A 650 -10.71 40.31 6.42
CA ASP A 650 -9.31 40.25 5.99
C ASP A 650 -8.38 39.94 7.17
N ALA A 651 -7.43 39.03 6.98
CA ALA A 651 -6.32 38.82 7.91
C ALA A 651 -5.15 39.76 7.56
N THR A 652 -4.34 40.10 8.56
CA THR A 652 -3.09 40.85 8.32
C THR A 652 -2.03 39.92 7.76
N VAL A 653 -1.80 39.97 6.44
CA VAL A 653 -0.82 39.14 5.74
C VAL A 653 0.53 39.85 5.65
N THR A 654 1.59 39.14 6.01
CA THR A 654 2.99 39.60 5.92
C THR A 654 3.82 38.58 5.16
N ALA A 655 4.55 39.02 4.13
CA ALA A 655 5.47 38.15 3.40
C ALA A 655 6.73 37.87 4.23
N ARG A 656 7.17 36.60 4.25
CA ARG A 656 8.44 36.17 4.88
C ARG A 656 9.55 35.86 3.87
N GLY A 657 9.24 35.88 2.57
CA GLY A 657 10.16 35.50 1.49
C GLY A 657 9.86 34.11 0.94
N ASP A 658 10.42 33.79 -0.24
CA ASP A 658 10.39 32.47 -0.87
C ASP A 658 8.99 31.80 -0.96
N GLY A 659 7.95 32.61 -1.20
CA GLY A 659 6.55 32.14 -1.29
C GLY A 659 5.87 31.90 0.07
N VAL A 660 6.56 32.17 1.18
CA VAL A 660 6.01 32.03 2.54
C VAL A 660 5.41 33.35 3.02
N PHE A 661 4.21 33.26 3.60
CA PHE A 661 3.46 34.37 4.19
C PHE A 661 2.96 33.99 5.59
N HIS A 662 2.70 34.99 6.42
CA HIS A 662 2.05 34.84 7.71
C HIS A 662 0.81 35.71 7.79
N ALA A 663 -0.34 35.09 8.06
CA ALA A 663 -1.61 35.74 8.30
C ALA A 663 -1.93 35.74 9.79
N GLY A 664 -2.02 36.94 10.38
CA GLY A 664 -2.49 37.15 11.75
C GLY A 664 -3.92 37.69 11.77
N PHE A 665 -4.78 37.11 12.60
CA PHE A 665 -6.17 37.53 12.78
C PHE A 665 -6.72 37.15 14.16
N THR A 666 -7.97 37.51 14.45
CA THR A 666 -8.63 37.20 15.73
C THR A 666 -9.90 36.41 15.49
N ALA A 667 -9.96 35.19 16.03
CA ALA A 667 -11.16 34.36 16.03
C ALA A 667 -11.59 34.15 17.48
N THR A 668 -12.58 34.94 17.91
CA THR A 668 -13.19 34.84 19.24
C THR A 668 -14.52 34.11 19.17
N THR A 669 -14.72 33.17 20.10
CA THR A 669 -16.01 32.58 20.39
C THR A 669 -16.26 32.53 21.89
N GLU A 670 -17.50 32.77 22.28
CA GLU A 670 -18.03 32.62 23.64
C GLU A 670 -18.87 31.34 23.78
N THR A 671 -19.10 30.62 22.68
CA THR A 671 -19.96 29.42 22.71
C THR A 671 -19.18 28.26 23.32
N PHE A 672 -19.80 27.53 24.26
CA PHE A 672 -19.17 26.36 24.88
C PHE A 672 -18.81 25.25 23.86
N ARG A 673 -19.53 25.19 22.73
CA ARG A 673 -19.26 24.24 21.63
C ARG A 673 -18.13 24.70 20.69
N GLY A 674 -17.60 25.90 20.90
CA GLY A 674 -16.66 26.55 20.01
C GLY A 674 -17.27 26.92 18.65
N THR A 675 -16.40 27.36 17.75
CA THR A 675 -16.77 27.84 16.42
C THR A 675 -15.73 27.39 15.40
N ASP A 676 -16.17 26.97 14.22
CA ASP A 676 -15.29 26.61 13.11
C ASP A 676 -14.82 27.88 12.37
N VAL A 677 -13.53 27.94 12.03
CA VAL A 677 -12.96 28.99 11.19
C VAL A 677 -12.91 28.45 9.76
N SER A 678 -13.54 29.15 8.82
CA SER A 678 -13.33 28.96 7.39
C SER A 678 -12.29 29.94 6.89
N VAL A 679 -11.47 29.53 5.91
CA VAL A 679 -10.44 30.40 5.31
C VAL A 679 -10.65 30.54 3.81
N ARG A 680 -10.26 31.69 3.27
CA ARG A 680 -10.15 31.94 1.84
C ARG A 680 -8.77 32.51 1.57
N VAL A 681 -8.08 31.97 0.58
CA VAL A 681 -6.76 32.43 0.14
C VAL A 681 -6.84 32.80 -1.32
N THR A 682 -6.13 33.86 -1.71
CA THR A 682 -5.74 34.04 -3.11
C THR A 682 -4.24 34.24 -3.20
N ALA A 683 -3.62 33.75 -4.27
CA ALA A 683 -2.20 33.99 -4.55
C ALA A 683 -1.94 34.09 -6.05
N ALA A 684 -0.86 34.79 -6.40
CA ALA A 684 -0.43 34.99 -7.78
C ALA A 684 1.10 35.02 -7.91
N ASP A 685 1.62 34.64 -9.07
CA ASP A 685 3.04 34.74 -9.41
C ASP A 685 3.34 35.81 -10.48
N ALA A 686 4.64 36.00 -10.78
CA ALA A 686 5.10 36.96 -11.78
C ALA A 686 4.92 36.49 -13.25
N ALA A 687 4.50 35.24 -13.46
CA ALA A 687 4.22 34.67 -14.79
C ALA A 687 2.73 34.77 -15.16
N GLY A 688 1.87 35.10 -14.20
CA GLY A 688 0.43 35.22 -14.37
C GLY A 688 -0.36 33.98 -13.97
N ALA A 689 0.26 33.01 -13.28
CA ALA A 689 -0.50 31.95 -12.64
C ALA A 689 -1.16 32.46 -11.35
N THR A 690 -2.38 32.01 -11.08
CA THR A 690 -3.16 32.36 -9.90
C THR A 690 -3.81 31.13 -9.27
N ILE A 691 -4.08 31.21 -7.98
CA ILE A 691 -4.98 30.31 -7.28
C ILE A 691 -5.89 31.12 -6.33
N ALA A 692 -7.16 30.74 -6.26
CA ALA A 692 -8.11 31.18 -5.25
C ALA A 692 -8.73 29.93 -4.60
N GLU A 693 -8.59 29.79 -3.28
CA GLU A 693 -9.08 28.63 -2.54
C GLU A 693 -9.97 29.09 -1.39
N THR A 694 -11.07 28.38 -1.13
CA THR A 694 -11.93 28.56 0.04
C THR A 694 -12.12 27.21 0.72
N ILE A 695 -11.74 27.10 2.00
CA ILE A 695 -11.89 25.90 2.82
C ILE A 695 -12.92 26.18 3.92
N THR A 696 -14.04 25.46 3.88
CA THR A 696 -15.12 25.53 4.87
C THR A 696 -14.77 24.71 6.10
N ALA A 697 -14.95 25.30 7.29
CA ALA A 697 -14.57 24.71 8.58
C ALA A 697 -13.11 24.23 8.61
N ALA A 698 -12.20 25.04 8.05
CA ALA A 698 -10.76 24.78 7.92
C ALA A 698 -10.14 24.21 9.21
N TYR A 699 -10.42 24.81 10.37
CA TYR A 699 -10.08 24.28 11.69
C TYR A 699 -11.07 24.79 12.76
N HIS A 700 -11.01 24.24 13.99
CA HIS A 700 -11.94 24.61 15.06
C HIS A 700 -11.31 25.51 16.15
N VAL A 701 -12.10 26.36 16.78
CA VAL A 701 -11.69 27.24 17.89
C VAL A 701 -12.57 27.02 19.11
N TYR A 702 -11.97 26.65 20.24
CA TYR A 702 -12.68 26.47 21.53
C TYR A 702 -12.45 27.64 22.49
N VAL A 703 -13.39 27.85 23.42
CA VAL A 703 -13.17 28.68 24.62
C VAL A 703 -11.98 28.12 25.42
N SER A 704 -11.17 29.02 25.99
CA SER A 704 -9.92 28.73 26.72
C SER A 704 -10.11 27.90 28.00
#